data_AF-A0A5A8DDT5-F1
#
_entry.id   AF-A0A5A8DDT5-F1
#
_cell.length_a   1.000
_cell.length_b   1.000
_cell.length_c   1.000
_cell.angle_alpha   90.00
_cell.angle_beta   90.00
_cell.angle_gamma   90.00
#
_symmetry.space_group_name_H-M   'P 1'
#
loop_
_entity.id
_entity.type
_entity.pdbx_description
1 polymer ?
#
loop_
_entity_poly.entity_id
_entity_poly.type
_entity_poly.pdbx_seq_one_letter_code
_entity_poly.pdbx_strand_id
1 'polypeptide(L)'
;MELVSRRAFEWTGDDAHEACEDGAPVALLVPRPEAGTHAQEWAVYGQTGQGWERLDAGDSVVEAPRAGGVAANASRPVGANGATVPSAPRLVVAGCATGPRLAPHAAETASSPQVGTLFEGWHTFGAQALANISRRGGAKLAVEDVIRSNGQLQLSDILSKWGEESDAMHFYYQATPSMGYYCWYRAPPGGPRVAADCENITATLTQEAQWLTRAGVDFVSIDASNLPTWSPQAEGIQVRPQAVIFEEWAALRGRGGATPAITAFQTVPAGGTLWKDAVALYTAPGSEALVYRAPSAGHGGQERKVFFVPSPPGHGPDAGIVAEIERQANATVVDMWALFSASTAAQGRWAFMSPCTDSRSGDFTTSVAGRGAGTPCGQALTTNAPIGTARTAMAVGPSYQLAYSSLEQSPGKLGGLTLRRQVATALRDRPEFLFLSSWNEWIAQPQANPYGPAAADGKPSGWERVMSPAARAALGASPETTAAGAASPYAFSVGLPGDSMRFSLWVDSYGSSLDRDIEPSVQGGADRNGTRMYDLVASCLRVMRLQRLLAPTGSEPGARSFVPVAGASAPCSVAGEVCCQATDAELWRPVWSLRAKTGDDSLLTVDPNELAILTAPGGPYEQVCSAYSGPTDWCVDQGVLASHAAVEGPFVVGGPPNLDGGAPAQGLGAGSVPLYRCLTPRQQHLFSTHSDCEGIGRAESMLGGISPTRSSATPRQLVRCAAAGGKGYYHSLDAGCREGDVGTAVLGFVH
;
A
#
# COMPACT_ATOMS: atom_id res chain seq x y z
N MET A 1 -32.60 21.44 -36.58
CA MET A 1 -32.57 22.15 -35.28
C MET A 1 -33.97 22.12 -34.69
N GLU A 2 -34.37 20.96 -34.19
CA GLU A 2 -35.56 20.72 -33.37
C GLU A 2 -35.35 19.33 -32.73
N LEU A 3 -35.80 19.12 -31.49
CA LEU A 3 -35.50 18.01 -30.55
C LEU A 3 -34.22 18.13 -29.70
N VAL A 4 -34.15 19.11 -28.81
CA VAL A 4 -33.66 18.91 -27.42
C VAL A 4 -34.43 19.88 -26.50
N SER A 5 -35.62 19.49 -26.05
CA SER A 5 -36.20 20.08 -24.82
C SER A 5 -37.23 19.11 -24.24
N ARG A 6 -37.34 19.10 -22.90
CA ARG A 6 -38.18 18.25 -22.03
C ARG A 6 -37.49 17.03 -21.41
N ARG A 7 -36.67 17.29 -20.39
CA ARG A 7 -36.83 16.68 -19.06
C ARG A 7 -36.40 17.72 -18.01
N ALA A 8 -37.38 18.44 -17.46
CA ALA A 8 -37.21 19.15 -16.20
C ALA A 8 -37.70 18.20 -15.09
N PHE A 9 -36.84 17.94 -14.10
CA PHE A 9 -37.22 17.28 -12.86
C PHE A 9 -37.87 18.34 -11.95
N GLU A 10 -39.12 18.11 -11.54
CA GLU A 10 -39.76 18.86 -10.46
C GLU A 10 -39.17 18.39 -9.13
N TRP A 11 -38.58 19.31 -8.37
CA TRP A 11 -38.35 19.17 -6.94
C TRP A 11 -39.53 19.86 -6.23
N THR A 12 -40.30 19.11 -5.44
CA THR A 12 -41.36 19.65 -4.58
C THR A 12 -40.72 20.21 -3.29
N GLY A 13 -41.06 21.45 -2.96
CA GLY A 13 -40.29 22.34 -2.08
C GLY A 13 -40.51 22.25 -0.57
N ASP A 14 -40.56 21.05 0.03
CA ASP A 14 -40.75 20.92 1.48
C ASP A 14 -39.50 20.48 2.29
N ASP A 15 -38.42 20.03 1.65
CA ASP A 15 -37.23 19.48 2.36
C ASP A 15 -36.07 20.48 2.59
N ALA A 16 -36.21 21.73 2.17
CA ALA A 16 -35.11 22.72 2.21
C ALA A 16 -35.15 23.67 3.42
N HIS A 17 -36.21 23.63 4.24
CA HIS A 17 -36.47 24.72 5.19
C HIS A 17 -35.79 24.58 6.57
N GLU A 18 -35.11 23.47 6.87
CA GLU A 18 -34.64 23.16 8.23
C GLU A 18 -33.12 23.21 8.44
N ALA A 19 -32.32 23.66 7.46
CA ALA A 19 -30.85 23.58 7.53
C ALA A 19 -30.07 24.91 7.47
N CYS A 20 -30.73 26.06 7.44
CA CYS A 20 -30.07 27.37 7.45
C CYS A 20 -30.77 28.30 8.44
N GLU A 21 -30.42 28.21 9.73
CA GLU A 21 -30.57 29.39 10.60
C GLU A 21 -29.52 30.42 10.12
N ASP A 22 -29.97 31.66 9.89
CA ASP A 22 -29.22 32.83 9.39
C ASP A 22 -29.06 32.99 7.87
N GLY A 23 -30.17 33.05 7.13
CA GLY A 23 -30.46 34.07 6.09
C GLY A 23 -29.43 34.42 4.99
N ALA A 24 -28.37 33.65 4.78
CA ALA A 24 -27.33 33.97 3.79
C ALA A 24 -27.73 33.46 2.39
N PRO A 25 -27.63 34.30 1.33
CA PRO A 25 -27.97 33.88 -0.02
C PRO A 25 -26.93 32.90 -0.60
N VAL A 26 -27.42 31.81 -1.19
CA VAL A 26 -26.61 30.84 -1.95
C VAL A 26 -26.43 31.36 -3.38
N ALA A 27 -25.20 31.40 -3.89
CA ALA A 27 -24.87 31.83 -5.24
C ALA A 27 -24.42 30.65 -6.11
N LEU A 28 -25.03 30.51 -7.30
CA LEU A 28 -24.62 29.53 -8.32
C LEU A 28 -23.89 30.25 -9.46
N LEU A 29 -22.69 29.78 -9.81
CA LEU A 29 -21.90 30.27 -10.95
C LEU A 29 -22.02 29.29 -12.12
N VAL A 30 -22.51 29.76 -13.27
CA VAL A 30 -22.66 28.95 -14.48
C VAL A 30 -21.86 29.57 -15.63
N PRO A 31 -20.93 28.83 -16.25
CA PRO A 31 -20.20 29.32 -17.43
C PRO A 31 -21.11 29.31 -18.67
N ARG A 32 -21.10 30.39 -19.45
CA ARG A 32 -21.76 30.42 -20.77
C ARG A 32 -20.84 29.88 -21.87
N PRO A 33 -21.34 29.02 -22.76
CA PRO A 33 -20.68 28.74 -24.02
C PRO A 33 -21.16 29.77 -25.06
N GLU A 34 -20.33 30.76 -25.38
CA GLU A 34 -20.51 31.54 -26.62
C GLU A 34 -19.34 31.32 -27.57
N ALA A 35 -19.69 31.14 -28.84
CA ALA A 35 -18.73 30.93 -29.91
C ALA A 35 -17.97 32.23 -30.20
N GLY A 36 -16.67 32.25 -29.91
CA GLY A 36 -15.72 33.05 -30.68
C GLY A 36 -14.92 34.14 -29.98
N THR A 37 -14.94 34.28 -28.65
CA THR A 37 -13.97 35.18 -27.96
C THR A 37 -13.47 34.58 -26.64
N HIS A 38 -12.19 34.81 -26.32
CA HIS A 38 -11.48 34.26 -25.14
C HIS A 38 -11.87 34.89 -23.79
N ALA A 39 -13.08 35.44 -23.66
CA ALA A 39 -13.58 35.99 -22.39
C ALA A 39 -14.67 35.07 -21.83
N GLN A 40 -14.42 34.48 -20.65
CA GLN A 40 -15.45 33.77 -19.90
C GLN A 40 -16.25 34.79 -19.08
N GLU A 41 -17.51 35.03 -19.45
CA GLU A 41 -18.45 35.74 -18.59
C GLU A 41 -19.14 34.77 -17.63
N TRP A 42 -19.26 35.19 -16.37
CA TRP A 42 -19.93 34.45 -15.31
C TRP A 42 -21.23 35.18 -14.93
N ALA A 43 -22.34 34.46 -14.89
CA ALA A 43 -23.60 34.97 -14.34
C ALA A 43 -23.77 34.48 -12.91
N VAL A 44 -24.24 35.36 -12.02
CA VAL A 44 -24.56 35.05 -10.63
C VAL A 44 -26.08 34.94 -10.50
N TYR A 45 -26.54 33.82 -9.94
CA TYR A 45 -27.95 33.58 -9.62
C TYR A 45 -28.13 33.48 -8.11
N GLY A 46 -29.19 34.10 -7.59
CA GLY A 46 -29.62 33.99 -6.19
C GLY A 46 -30.98 33.30 -6.09
N GLN A 47 -31.18 32.50 -5.04
CA GLN A 47 -32.45 31.83 -4.78
C GLN A 47 -33.38 32.76 -3.99
N THR A 48 -34.55 33.07 -4.55
CA THR A 48 -35.63 33.78 -3.87
C THR A 48 -36.73 32.79 -3.47
N GLY A 49 -37.68 33.22 -2.62
CA GLY A 49 -38.87 32.44 -2.28
C GLY A 49 -39.78 32.08 -3.45
N GLN A 50 -39.49 32.54 -4.68
CA GLN A 50 -40.23 32.21 -5.90
C GLN A 50 -39.37 31.51 -6.98
N GLY A 51 -38.10 31.22 -6.70
CA GLY A 51 -37.18 30.55 -7.65
C GLY A 51 -35.83 31.24 -7.77
N TRP A 52 -34.99 30.76 -8.70
CA TRP A 52 -33.69 31.35 -8.97
C TRP A 52 -33.81 32.57 -9.88
N GLU A 53 -33.34 33.72 -9.42
CA GLU A 53 -33.31 34.97 -10.19
C GLU A 53 -31.86 35.38 -10.48
N ARG A 54 -31.65 35.98 -11.65
CA ARG A 54 -30.34 36.52 -12.05
C ARG A 54 -30.09 37.81 -11.29
N LEU A 55 -28.94 37.91 -10.63
CA LEU A 55 -28.52 39.14 -9.97
C LEU A 55 -27.78 40.01 -11.00
N ASP A 56 -28.33 41.19 -11.30
CA ASP A 56 -27.67 42.15 -12.18
C ASP A 56 -26.48 42.77 -11.43
N ALA A 57 -25.28 42.59 -11.97
CA ALA A 57 -24.08 43.22 -11.46
C ALA A 57 -24.13 44.72 -11.79
N GLY A 58 -24.51 45.55 -10.80
CA GLY A 58 -24.30 46.99 -10.87
C GLY A 58 -22.82 47.32 -10.98
N ASP A 59 -22.50 48.28 -11.86
CA ASP A 59 -21.17 48.75 -12.28
C ASP A 59 -20.05 48.62 -11.24
N SER A 60 -19.28 47.53 -11.33
CA SER A 60 -17.96 47.36 -10.72
C SER A 60 -17.22 46.24 -11.44
N VAL A 61 -16.74 46.51 -12.65
CA VAL A 61 -15.85 45.59 -13.39
C VAL A 61 -14.51 45.55 -12.68
N VAL A 62 -14.18 44.43 -12.04
CA VAL A 62 -12.82 44.13 -11.55
C VAL A 62 -12.10 43.38 -12.67
N GLU A 63 -11.19 44.05 -13.38
CA GLU A 63 -10.27 43.39 -14.30
C GLU A 63 -9.31 42.46 -13.55
N ALA A 64 -9.16 41.23 -14.02
CA ALA A 64 -8.14 40.31 -13.55
C ALA A 64 -6.73 40.79 -13.97
N PRO A 65 -5.71 40.71 -13.11
CA PRO A 65 -4.37 41.18 -13.46
C PRO A 65 -3.72 40.25 -14.50
N ARG A 66 -3.23 40.84 -15.60
CA ARG A 66 -2.37 40.16 -16.57
C ARG A 66 -1.03 39.79 -15.92
N ALA A 67 -0.61 38.54 -16.10
CA ALA A 67 0.70 38.05 -15.70
C ALA A 67 1.81 38.70 -16.55
N GLY A 68 2.50 39.69 -15.99
CA GLY A 68 3.73 40.26 -16.54
C GLY A 68 4.94 39.72 -15.80
N GLY A 69 5.86 39.08 -16.54
CA GLY A 69 7.15 38.64 -16.01
C GLY A 69 8.05 39.81 -15.63
N VAL A 70 8.84 39.65 -14.57
CA VAL A 70 9.91 40.57 -14.22
C VAL A 70 11.17 39.79 -13.88
N ALA A 71 12.24 40.15 -14.58
CA ALA A 71 13.61 39.68 -14.45
C ALA A 71 14.23 40.13 -13.11
N ALA A 72 15.13 39.30 -12.58
CA ALA A 72 15.93 39.58 -11.41
C ALA A 72 17.12 40.49 -11.75
N ASN A 73 17.33 41.55 -10.97
CA ASN A 73 18.69 41.98 -10.61
C ASN A 73 18.77 42.91 -9.36
N ALA A 74 19.66 42.51 -8.45
CA ALA A 74 20.63 43.30 -7.67
C ALA A 74 20.20 44.37 -6.63
N SER A 75 20.35 43.99 -5.34
CA SER A 75 21.13 44.63 -4.24
C SER A 75 21.00 46.12 -3.85
N ARG A 76 20.45 46.40 -2.63
CA ARG A 76 21.15 46.85 -1.39
C ARG A 76 20.17 47.30 -0.28
N PRO A 77 20.56 47.30 1.01
CA PRO A 77 19.69 47.56 2.16
C PRO A 77 19.80 49.00 2.71
N VAL A 78 18.75 49.47 3.43
CA VAL A 78 18.77 50.32 4.65
C VAL A 78 17.33 50.79 4.98
N GLY A 79 16.94 50.75 6.26
CA GLY A 79 16.10 51.81 6.85
C GLY A 79 14.73 51.40 7.39
N ALA A 80 14.62 51.35 8.72
CA ALA A 80 13.38 51.26 9.48
C ALA A 80 12.58 52.57 9.45
N ASN A 81 11.25 52.50 9.27
CA ASN A 81 10.23 53.06 10.17
C ASN A 81 8.79 52.91 9.63
N GLY A 82 7.85 52.85 10.57
CA GLY A 82 6.46 52.42 10.45
C GLY A 82 5.55 53.08 9.41
N ALA A 83 4.62 52.27 8.90
CA ALA A 83 3.19 52.60 8.79
C ALA A 83 2.42 51.31 8.43
N THR A 84 1.57 50.82 9.32
CA THR A 84 0.58 49.78 9.02
C THR A 84 -0.54 50.36 8.16
N VAL A 85 -0.62 49.94 6.90
CA VAL A 85 -1.76 50.17 6.00
C VAL A 85 -2.83 49.12 6.31
N PRO A 86 -4.12 49.48 6.49
CA PRO A 86 -5.17 48.49 6.70
C PRO A 86 -5.39 47.71 5.41
N SER A 87 -5.20 46.39 5.48
CA SER A 87 -5.57 45.47 4.40
C SER A 87 -7.07 45.55 4.14
N ALA A 88 -7.45 45.70 2.86
CA ALA A 88 -8.83 45.61 2.39
C ALA A 88 -9.49 44.31 2.90
N PRO A 89 -10.81 44.32 3.16
CA PRO A 89 -11.53 43.13 3.60
C PRO A 89 -11.41 42.04 2.52
N ARG A 90 -10.73 40.94 2.87
CA ARG A 90 -10.80 39.70 2.10
C ARG A 90 -12.19 39.12 2.34
N LEU A 91 -13.02 39.09 1.30
CA LEU A 91 -14.22 38.27 1.26
C LEU A 91 -13.78 36.80 1.31
N VAL A 92 -13.81 36.20 2.50
CA VAL A 92 -13.68 34.75 2.65
C VAL A 92 -15.06 34.17 2.35
N VAL A 93 -15.24 33.64 1.14
CA VAL A 93 -16.38 32.77 0.83
C VAL A 93 -16.09 31.43 1.51
N ALA A 94 -16.51 31.30 2.77
CA ALA A 94 -16.60 30.01 3.43
C ALA A 94 -17.79 29.27 2.81
N GLY A 95 -17.54 28.53 1.73
CA GLY A 95 -18.52 27.59 1.21
C GLY A 95 -18.73 26.51 2.27
N CYS A 96 -19.89 26.49 2.91
CA CYS A 96 -20.39 25.29 3.56
C CYS A 96 -20.48 24.23 2.47
N ALA A 97 -19.48 23.36 2.39
CA ALA A 97 -19.55 22.14 1.59
C ALA A 97 -20.57 21.23 2.27
N THR A 98 -21.85 21.47 2.01
CA THR A 98 -22.88 20.46 2.18
C THR A 98 -22.56 19.39 1.14
N GLY A 99 -21.77 18.39 1.56
CA GLY A 99 -21.67 17.16 0.79
C GLY A 99 -23.11 16.68 0.51
N PRO A 100 -23.44 16.32 -0.74
CA PRO A 100 -24.78 15.85 -1.03
C PRO A 100 -25.10 14.70 -0.07
N ARG A 101 -26.29 14.73 0.54
CA ARG A 101 -26.88 13.54 1.17
C ARG A 101 -26.90 12.47 0.09
N LEU A 102 -25.91 11.58 0.09
CA LEU A 102 -25.91 10.37 -0.70
C LEU A 102 -27.05 9.53 -0.16
N ALA A 103 -28.21 9.62 -0.81
CA ALA A 103 -29.20 8.56 -0.73
C ALA A 103 -28.49 7.23 -1.02
N PRO A 104 -28.83 6.12 -0.35
CA PRO A 104 -28.22 4.83 -0.63
C PRO A 104 -28.31 4.55 -2.12
N HIS A 105 -27.16 4.19 -2.69
CA HIS A 105 -26.75 3.99 -4.07
C HIS A 105 -27.64 3.12 -5.00
N ALA A 106 -28.97 3.17 -4.89
CA ALA A 106 -29.85 2.14 -5.40
C ALA A 106 -30.22 2.23 -6.89
N ALA A 107 -29.79 3.25 -7.66
CA ALA A 107 -30.24 3.37 -9.06
C ALA A 107 -29.21 3.83 -10.11
N GLU A 108 -28.07 4.42 -9.73
CA GLU A 108 -27.05 4.90 -10.70
C GLU A 108 -25.81 3.99 -10.82
N THR A 109 -25.80 2.84 -10.15
CA THR A 109 -24.56 2.10 -9.84
C THR A 109 -24.23 0.88 -10.71
N ALA A 110 -25.10 0.46 -11.64
CA ALA A 110 -24.87 -0.75 -12.42
C ALA A 110 -23.61 -0.71 -13.34
N SER A 111 -22.98 0.45 -13.52
CA SER A 111 -21.84 0.64 -14.41
C SER A 111 -20.50 0.91 -13.73
N SER A 112 -20.41 1.08 -12.41
CA SER A 112 -19.13 1.31 -11.70
C SER A 112 -18.55 -0.01 -11.17
N PRO A 113 -17.21 -0.19 -11.08
CA PRO A 113 -16.68 -1.33 -10.34
C PRO A 113 -17.07 -1.22 -8.87
N GLN A 114 -17.43 -2.35 -8.28
CA GLN A 114 -17.60 -2.49 -6.83
C GLN A 114 -16.24 -2.76 -6.20
N VAL A 115 -15.86 -1.96 -5.22
CA VAL A 115 -14.54 -1.98 -4.60
C VAL A 115 -14.63 -2.56 -3.19
N GLY A 116 -14.00 -3.71 -2.99
CA GLY A 116 -13.81 -4.34 -1.69
C GLY A 116 -12.41 -4.10 -1.14
N THR A 117 -12.23 -4.22 0.17
CA THR A 117 -10.90 -4.36 0.79
C THR A 117 -10.94 -5.39 1.91
N LEU A 118 -9.84 -6.11 2.14
CA LEU A 118 -9.64 -6.86 3.38
C LEU A 118 -9.43 -5.87 4.55
N PHE A 119 -9.97 -6.22 5.73
CA PHE A 119 -9.96 -5.39 6.93
C PHE A 119 -9.68 -6.26 8.16
N GLU A 120 -8.57 -5.98 8.83
CA GLU A 120 -7.95 -6.90 9.79
C GLU A 120 -8.35 -6.59 11.23
N GLY A 121 -8.79 -7.60 11.99
CA GLY A 121 -9.21 -7.45 13.39
C GLY A 121 -8.12 -7.74 14.45
N TRP A 122 -6.88 -8.01 14.03
CA TRP A 122 -5.89 -8.69 14.88
C TRP A 122 -5.16 -7.80 15.90
N HIS A 123 -5.49 -6.52 15.99
CA HIS A 123 -4.72 -5.54 16.75
C HIS A 123 -4.85 -5.67 18.28
N THR A 124 -5.87 -6.35 18.78
CA THR A 124 -6.24 -6.37 20.21
C THR A 124 -5.06 -6.63 21.15
N PHE A 125 -4.37 -7.74 20.96
CA PHE A 125 -3.30 -8.17 21.87
C PHE A 125 -2.05 -7.27 21.73
N GLY A 126 -1.66 -6.93 20.51
CA GLY A 126 -0.53 -6.03 20.27
C GLY A 126 -0.75 -4.60 20.81
N ALA A 127 -1.94 -4.03 20.61
CA ALA A 127 -2.27 -2.70 21.11
C ALA A 127 -2.24 -2.64 22.64
N GLN A 128 -2.74 -3.69 23.31
CA GLN A 128 -2.75 -3.78 24.76
C GLN A 128 -1.34 -3.95 25.35
N ALA A 129 -0.51 -4.79 24.72
CA ALA A 129 0.89 -4.92 25.09
C ALA A 129 1.63 -3.57 25.03
N LEU A 130 1.46 -2.81 23.94
CA LEU A 130 2.05 -1.47 23.82
C LEU A 130 1.47 -0.47 24.85
N ALA A 131 0.18 -0.56 25.18
CA ALA A 131 -0.41 0.23 26.26
C ALA A 131 0.18 -0.13 27.63
N ASN A 132 0.41 -1.41 27.92
CA ASN A 132 1.08 -1.90 29.14
C ASN A 132 2.51 -1.36 29.26
N ILE A 133 3.25 -1.33 28.16
CA ILE A 133 4.61 -0.77 28.09
C ILE A 133 4.58 0.72 28.42
N SER A 134 3.68 1.47 27.78
CA SER A 134 3.53 2.91 28.02
C SER A 134 3.19 3.21 29.49
N ARG A 135 2.33 2.42 30.13
CA ARG A 135 1.99 2.57 31.56
C ARG A 135 3.19 2.37 32.50
N ARG A 136 4.18 1.58 32.08
CA ARG A 136 5.44 1.36 32.83
C ARG A 136 6.54 2.36 32.47
N GLY A 137 6.21 3.40 31.71
CA GLY A 137 7.15 4.44 31.28
C GLY A 137 7.99 4.06 30.05
N GLY A 138 7.64 2.96 29.36
CA GLY A 138 8.28 2.57 28.10
C GLY A 138 7.75 3.34 26.90
N ALA A 139 8.56 3.43 25.85
CA ALA A 139 8.11 3.95 24.56
C ALA A 139 7.29 2.88 23.82
N LYS A 140 6.21 3.30 23.16
CA LYS A 140 5.50 2.44 22.20
C LYS A 140 6.28 2.48 20.89
N LEU A 141 6.93 1.38 20.55
CA LEU A 141 7.78 1.24 19.37
C LEU A 141 7.08 0.36 18.33
N ALA A 142 7.22 0.71 17.06
CA ALA A 142 6.95 -0.16 15.92
C ALA A 142 8.26 -0.69 15.33
N VAL A 143 8.19 -1.68 14.44
CA VAL A 143 9.36 -2.21 13.72
C VAL A 143 10.07 -1.10 12.95
N GLU A 144 9.32 -0.19 12.33
CA GLU A 144 9.88 0.99 11.64
C GLU A 144 10.70 1.91 12.55
N ASP A 145 10.38 2.02 13.84
CA ASP A 145 11.19 2.80 14.79
C ASP A 145 12.54 2.13 15.04
N VAL A 146 12.55 0.79 15.12
CA VAL A 146 13.78 0.01 15.26
C VAL A 146 14.66 0.18 14.02
N ILE A 147 14.06 0.20 12.83
CA ILE A 147 14.76 0.38 11.55
C ILE A 147 15.40 1.76 11.47
N ARG A 148 14.62 2.80 11.78
CA ARG A 148 15.08 4.20 11.76
C ARG A 148 16.11 4.50 12.85
N SER A 149 16.18 3.70 13.90
CA SER A 149 17.14 3.88 14.99
C SER A 149 18.60 3.73 14.54
N ASN A 150 18.85 3.22 13.33
CA ASN A 150 20.19 2.86 12.86
C ASN A 150 20.93 1.95 13.86
N GLY A 151 20.16 1.04 14.48
CA GLY A 151 20.62 0.05 15.42
C GLY A 151 20.89 0.51 16.84
N GLN A 152 20.37 1.69 17.21
CA GLN A 152 20.23 2.08 18.60
C GLN A 152 19.10 1.34 19.32
N LEU A 153 18.14 0.79 18.58
CA LEU A 153 17.08 -0.06 19.07
C LEU A 153 17.21 -1.46 18.47
N GLN A 154 16.75 -2.45 19.22
CA GLN A 154 16.56 -3.83 18.79
C GLN A 154 15.07 -4.16 18.80
N LEU A 155 14.68 -5.20 18.08
CA LEU A 155 13.31 -5.69 18.13
C LEU A 155 12.88 -6.09 19.55
N SER A 156 13.81 -6.64 20.34
CA SER A 156 13.57 -6.98 21.74
C SER A 156 13.15 -5.75 22.56
N ASP A 157 13.53 -4.51 22.17
CA ASP A 157 13.09 -3.29 22.83
C ASP A 157 11.59 -3.00 22.67
N ILE A 158 10.93 -3.60 21.66
CA ILE A 158 9.49 -3.44 21.43
C ILE A 158 8.69 -4.20 22.51
N LEU A 159 8.81 -5.52 22.59
CA LEU A 159 7.98 -6.35 23.48
C LEU A 159 8.79 -7.14 24.52
N SER A 160 9.84 -7.81 24.07
CA SER A 160 10.58 -8.81 24.88
C SER A 160 11.21 -8.22 26.13
N LYS A 161 11.84 -7.04 26.01
CA LYS A 161 12.41 -6.24 27.11
C LYS A 161 11.41 -5.95 28.23
N TRP A 162 10.14 -5.91 27.88
CA TRP A 162 9.04 -5.58 28.78
C TRP A 162 8.26 -6.81 29.25
N GLY A 163 8.62 -8.01 28.78
CA GLY A 163 7.90 -9.25 29.09
C GLY A 163 6.50 -9.33 28.46
N GLU A 164 6.19 -8.52 27.44
CA GLU A 164 4.85 -8.46 26.82
C GLU A 164 4.73 -9.32 25.55
N GLU A 165 5.80 -10.01 25.17
CA GLU A 165 5.85 -10.71 23.90
C GLU A 165 4.80 -11.83 23.79
N SER A 166 4.57 -12.59 24.85
CA SER A 166 3.51 -13.61 24.90
C SER A 166 2.11 -13.00 25.00
N ASP A 167 1.95 -11.90 25.73
CA ASP A 167 0.66 -11.21 25.88
C ASP A 167 0.21 -10.54 24.58
N ALA A 168 1.16 -10.06 23.78
CA ALA A 168 0.93 -9.61 22.41
C ALA A 168 0.69 -10.77 21.43
N MET A 169 0.78 -12.03 21.86
CA MET A 169 0.79 -13.21 20.99
C MET A 169 1.84 -13.13 19.87
N HIS A 170 2.99 -12.53 20.17
CA HIS A 170 4.06 -12.24 19.21
C HIS A 170 3.62 -11.34 18.04
N PHE A 171 2.54 -10.56 18.17
CA PHE A 171 2.17 -9.58 17.17
C PHE A 171 2.92 -8.26 17.39
N TYR A 172 3.60 -7.78 16.34
CA TYR A 172 4.37 -6.54 16.35
C TYR A 172 3.83 -5.59 15.30
N TYR A 173 3.64 -4.32 15.69
CA TYR A 173 3.27 -3.28 14.74
C TYR A 173 4.45 -2.95 13.83
N GLN A 174 4.24 -3.01 12.53
CA GLN A 174 5.24 -2.74 11.51
C GLN A 174 5.51 -1.23 11.40
N ALA A 175 4.48 -0.41 11.49
CA ALA A 175 4.57 1.05 11.61
C ALA A 175 3.57 1.57 12.64
N THR A 176 3.71 2.83 13.05
CA THR A 176 2.73 3.50 13.91
C THR A 176 1.58 4.03 13.06
N PRO A 177 0.34 3.53 13.26
CA PRO A 177 -0.82 4.09 12.57
C PRO A 177 -0.98 5.57 12.93
N SER A 178 -1.49 6.38 12.01
CA SER A 178 -1.70 7.82 12.23
C SER A 178 -2.68 8.11 13.38
N MET A 179 -3.59 7.18 13.68
CA MET A 179 -4.49 7.24 14.84
C MET A 179 -3.87 6.69 16.14
N GLY A 180 -2.59 6.28 16.10
CA GLY A 180 -1.91 5.56 17.18
C GLY A 180 -2.21 4.06 17.17
N TYR A 181 -1.61 3.34 18.13
CA TYR A 181 -1.82 1.90 18.30
C TYR A 181 -3.23 1.63 18.83
N TYR A 182 -4.17 1.35 17.94
CA TYR A 182 -5.58 1.11 18.24
C TYR A 182 -5.94 -0.38 18.17
N CYS A 183 -7.11 -0.74 18.70
CA CYS A 183 -7.76 -2.03 18.50
C CYS A 183 -9.29 -1.89 18.58
N TRP A 184 -10.03 -2.93 18.21
CA TRP A 184 -11.50 -2.92 18.19
C TRP A 184 -12.14 -3.94 19.14
N TYR A 185 -11.43 -4.32 20.19
CA TYR A 185 -11.99 -5.21 21.20
C TYR A 185 -12.84 -4.43 22.20
N ARG A 186 -14.10 -4.86 22.33
CA ARG A 186 -14.97 -4.55 23.44
C ARG A 186 -15.59 -5.85 23.92
N ALA A 187 -15.47 -6.13 25.20
CA ALA A 187 -16.06 -7.33 25.80
C ALA A 187 -17.58 -7.33 25.58
N PRO A 188 -18.18 -8.48 25.23
CA PRO A 188 -19.63 -8.57 25.14
C PRO A 188 -20.26 -8.32 26.52
N PRO A 189 -21.43 -7.65 26.60
CA PRO A 189 -22.12 -7.42 27.87
C PRO A 189 -22.36 -8.72 28.63
N GLY A 190 -21.76 -8.85 29.82
CA GLY A 190 -21.88 -10.05 30.67
C GLY A 190 -21.14 -11.30 30.16
N GLY A 191 -20.40 -11.21 29.05
CA GLY A 191 -19.63 -12.33 28.52
C GLY A 191 -18.16 -12.34 28.97
N PRO A 192 -17.35 -13.28 28.44
CA PRO A 192 -15.95 -13.41 28.81
C PRO A 192 -15.15 -12.19 28.36
N ARG A 193 -14.34 -11.65 29.27
CA ARG A 193 -13.38 -10.60 28.98
C ARG A 193 -12.01 -11.24 28.74
N VAL A 194 -11.60 -11.32 27.47
CA VAL A 194 -10.28 -11.89 27.09
C VAL A 194 -9.19 -10.82 27.05
N ALA A 195 -9.58 -9.54 27.02
CA ALA A 195 -8.71 -8.40 26.88
C ALA A 195 -9.37 -7.16 27.53
N ALA A 196 -8.62 -6.09 27.80
CA ALA A 196 -9.24 -4.82 28.20
C ALA A 196 -10.05 -4.21 27.04
N ASP A 197 -11.07 -3.39 27.34
CA ASP A 197 -11.77 -2.68 26.27
C ASP A 197 -10.80 -1.68 25.64
N CYS A 198 -10.73 -1.66 24.32
CA CYS A 198 -9.86 -0.73 23.60
C CYS A 198 -10.35 0.71 23.82
N GLU A 199 -9.41 1.63 23.99
CA GLU A 199 -9.72 3.05 24.12
C GLU A 199 -10.15 3.61 22.75
N ASN A 200 -11.04 4.60 22.76
CA ASN A 200 -11.39 5.40 21.59
C ASN A 200 -11.96 4.66 20.35
N ILE A 201 -12.46 3.43 20.51
CA ILE A 201 -13.02 2.58 19.44
C ILE A 201 -13.93 3.37 18.48
N THR A 202 -14.89 4.13 19.02
CA THR A 202 -15.87 4.88 18.22
C THR A 202 -15.21 5.90 17.29
N ALA A 203 -14.21 6.65 17.78
CA ALA A 203 -13.56 7.66 16.95
C ALA A 203 -12.66 7.01 15.90
N THR A 204 -11.93 5.95 16.26
CA THR A 204 -11.11 5.16 15.33
C THR A 204 -11.95 4.61 14.18
N LEU A 205 -13.01 3.85 14.48
CA LEU A 205 -13.87 3.25 13.45
C LEU A 205 -14.67 4.27 12.65
N THR A 206 -14.95 5.45 13.23
CA THR A 206 -15.55 6.58 12.48
C THR A 206 -14.55 7.15 11.48
N GLN A 207 -13.30 7.36 11.88
CA GLN A 207 -12.27 7.89 10.99
C GLN A 207 -11.93 6.91 9.86
N GLU A 208 -11.87 5.61 10.15
CA GLU A 208 -11.64 4.57 9.14
C GLU A 208 -12.78 4.49 8.15
N ALA A 209 -14.04 4.52 8.60
CA ALA A 209 -15.20 4.58 7.72
C ALA A 209 -15.13 5.81 6.78
N GLN A 210 -14.75 6.97 7.31
CA GLN A 210 -14.57 8.18 6.50
C GLN A 210 -13.43 8.05 5.49
N TRP A 211 -12.31 7.42 5.84
CA TRP A 211 -11.21 7.19 4.88
C TRP A 211 -11.63 6.22 3.78
N LEU A 212 -12.21 5.07 4.15
CA LEU A 212 -12.68 4.06 3.20
C LEU A 212 -13.73 4.64 2.24
N THR A 213 -14.76 5.33 2.76
CA THR A 213 -15.77 5.97 1.92
C THR A 213 -15.18 7.06 1.03
N ARG A 214 -14.25 7.89 1.53
CA ARG A 214 -13.59 8.92 0.69
C ARG A 214 -12.71 8.33 -0.40
N ALA A 215 -12.03 7.23 -0.12
CA ALA A 215 -11.24 6.51 -1.13
C ALA A 215 -12.14 5.85 -2.19
N GLY A 216 -13.43 5.66 -1.89
CA GLY A 216 -14.37 4.98 -2.77
C GLY A 216 -14.37 3.46 -2.58
N VAL A 217 -14.17 2.98 -1.35
CA VAL A 217 -14.39 1.59 -0.99
C VAL A 217 -15.88 1.37 -0.70
N ASP A 218 -16.48 0.39 -1.36
CA ASP A 218 -17.91 0.09 -1.27
C ASP A 218 -18.21 -0.92 -0.16
N PHE A 219 -17.28 -1.84 0.09
CA PHE A 219 -17.40 -2.82 1.18
C PHE A 219 -16.04 -3.21 1.80
N VAL A 220 -16.08 -3.65 3.05
CA VAL A 220 -14.96 -4.29 3.73
C VAL A 220 -15.24 -5.77 3.95
N SER A 221 -14.22 -6.59 3.80
CA SER A 221 -14.23 -8.01 4.15
C SER A 221 -13.44 -8.19 5.45
N ILE A 222 -14.13 -8.53 6.53
CA ILE A 222 -13.50 -8.73 7.84
C ILE A 222 -12.74 -10.05 7.84
N ASP A 223 -11.43 -10.02 8.06
CA ASP A 223 -10.61 -11.23 8.09
C ASP A 223 -10.85 -12.03 9.39
N ALA A 224 -11.41 -13.22 9.22
CA ALA A 224 -11.56 -14.26 10.23
C ALA A 224 -11.11 -15.64 9.68
N SER A 225 -10.05 -15.64 8.88
CA SER A 225 -9.59 -16.81 8.13
C SER A 225 -8.67 -17.75 8.93
N ASN A 226 -8.13 -17.34 10.09
CA ASN A 226 -7.09 -18.12 10.78
C ASN A 226 -7.61 -19.17 11.77
N LEU A 227 -8.78 -18.95 12.40
CA LEU A 227 -9.27 -19.81 13.49
C LEU A 227 -10.68 -20.32 13.15
N PRO A 228 -10.93 -21.64 13.19
CA PRO A 228 -12.24 -22.19 12.85
C PRO A 228 -13.16 -22.40 14.05
N THR A 229 -12.61 -22.36 15.26
CA THR A 229 -13.30 -22.68 16.51
C THR A 229 -13.05 -21.62 17.57
N TRP A 230 -14.01 -21.47 18.48
CA TRP A 230 -13.93 -20.49 19.54
C TRP A 230 -12.75 -20.77 20.48
N SER A 231 -12.04 -19.71 20.82
CA SER A 231 -10.96 -19.67 21.79
C SER A 231 -10.82 -18.22 22.28
N PRO A 232 -10.14 -17.96 23.42
CA PRO A 232 -9.84 -16.59 23.83
C PRO A 232 -9.08 -15.78 22.75
N GLN A 233 -8.23 -16.46 21.96
CA GLN A 233 -7.58 -15.86 20.81
C GLN A 233 -8.60 -15.46 19.73
N ALA A 234 -9.43 -16.40 19.28
CA ALA A 234 -10.46 -16.13 18.27
C ALA A 234 -11.42 -15.02 18.70
N GLU A 235 -11.80 -15.00 19.97
CA GLU A 235 -12.61 -13.94 20.57
C GLU A 235 -11.93 -12.57 20.41
N GLY A 236 -10.63 -12.48 20.73
CA GLY A 236 -9.86 -11.25 20.72
C GLY A 236 -9.50 -10.72 19.33
N ILE A 237 -9.26 -11.60 18.34
CA ILE A 237 -8.77 -11.19 17.01
C ILE A 237 -9.77 -11.34 15.86
N GLN A 238 -10.88 -12.07 16.02
CA GLN A 238 -11.83 -12.33 14.93
C GLN A 238 -13.26 -11.97 15.34
N VAL A 239 -13.79 -12.63 16.37
CA VAL A 239 -15.22 -12.58 16.71
C VAL A 239 -15.65 -11.21 17.22
N ARG A 240 -15.02 -10.69 18.29
CA ARG A 240 -15.43 -9.37 18.83
C ARG A 240 -15.05 -8.20 17.95
N PRO A 241 -13.86 -8.12 17.34
CA PRO A 241 -13.56 -7.06 16.39
C PRO A 241 -14.63 -6.94 15.30
N GLN A 242 -15.06 -8.06 14.70
CA GLN A 242 -16.12 -8.06 13.70
C GLN A 242 -17.43 -7.49 14.26
N ALA A 243 -17.88 -7.96 15.42
CA ALA A 243 -19.14 -7.52 16.01
C ALA A 243 -19.11 -6.04 16.45
N VAL A 244 -17.98 -5.55 16.97
CA VAL A 244 -17.79 -4.13 17.32
C VAL A 244 -17.90 -3.24 16.07
N ILE A 245 -17.35 -3.65 14.93
CA ILE A 245 -17.50 -2.89 13.67
C ILE A 245 -18.98 -2.78 13.29
N PHE A 246 -19.75 -3.88 13.36
CA PHE A 246 -21.20 -3.84 13.12
C PHE A 246 -21.92 -2.86 14.06
N GLU A 247 -21.61 -2.91 15.36
CA GLU A 247 -22.21 -2.03 16.38
C GLU A 247 -21.90 -0.54 16.10
N GLU A 248 -20.62 -0.20 15.92
CA GLU A 248 -20.17 1.18 15.75
C GLU A 248 -20.60 1.77 14.41
N TRP A 249 -20.55 1.00 13.32
CA TRP A 249 -20.99 1.47 12.01
C TRP A 249 -22.51 1.55 11.89
N ALA A 250 -23.27 0.69 12.58
CA ALA A 250 -24.72 0.85 12.71
C ALA A 250 -25.04 2.17 13.43
N ALA A 251 -24.37 2.45 14.54
CA ALA A 251 -24.54 3.70 15.28
C ALA A 251 -24.12 4.93 14.47
N LEU A 252 -23.04 4.82 13.69
CA LEU A 252 -22.58 5.89 12.79
C LEU A 252 -23.62 6.18 11.70
N ARG A 253 -24.17 5.15 11.04
CA ARG A 253 -25.24 5.32 10.03
C ARG A 253 -26.52 5.87 10.65
N GLY A 254 -26.88 5.44 11.86
CA GLY A 254 -28.02 5.98 12.60
C GLY A 254 -27.93 7.49 12.86
N ARG A 255 -26.72 8.06 12.83
CA ARG A 255 -26.45 9.50 12.94
C ARG A 255 -26.19 10.17 11.58
N GLY A 256 -26.47 9.49 10.47
CA GLY A 256 -26.27 10.01 9.10
C GLY A 256 -24.83 9.92 8.58
N GLY A 257 -23.93 9.23 9.27
CA GLY A 257 -22.58 8.98 8.79
C GLY A 257 -22.54 7.91 7.69
N ALA A 258 -21.66 8.08 6.71
CA ALA A 258 -21.43 7.08 5.66
C ALA A 258 -20.44 6.01 6.14
N THR A 259 -20.69 4.75 5.75
CA THR A 259 -19.75 3.64 5.96
C THR A 259 -19.80 2.71 4.74
N PRO A 260 -18.70 2.02 4.42
CA PRO A 260 -18.76 0.85 3.55
C PRO A 260 -19.75 -0.21 4.09
N ALA A 261 -20.21 -1.10 3.22
CA ALA A 261 -20.88 -2.31 3.64
C ALA A 261 -19.87 -3.32 4.24
N ILE A 262 -20.36 -4.34 4.95
CA ILE A 262 -19.55 -5.33 5.65
C ILE A 262 -19.83 -6.72 5.08
N THR A 263 -18.78 -7.50 4.85
CA THR A 263 -18.87 -8.95 4.63
C THR A 263 -17.84 -9.69 5.49
N ALA A 264 -18.11 -10.95 5.81
CA ALA A 264 -17.19 -11.84 6.50
C ALA A 264 -16.27 -12.56 5.52
N PHE A 265 -15.02 -12.81 5.94
CA PHE A 265 -14.12 -13.82 5.35
C PHE A 265 -13.73 -14.83 6.43
N GLN A 266 -14.49 -15.92 6.52
CA GLN A 266 -14.42 -16.82 7.67
C GLN A 266 -14.01 -18.24 7.26
N THR A 267 -13.04 -18.80 7.97
CA THR A 267 -12.65 -20.21 7.77
C THR A 267 -13.73 -21.17 8.24
N VAL A 268 -14.03 -22.18 7.41
CA VAL A 268 -15.14 -23.12 7.56
C VAL A 268 -14.73 -24.58 7.30
N PRO A 269 -13.70 -25.11 7.97
CA PRO A 269 -13.36 -26.53 7.86
C PRO A 269 -14.44 -27.38 8.54
N ALA A 270 -14.42 -28.70 8.28
CA ALA A 270 -15.29 -29.65 8.95
C ALA A 270 -15.17 -29.51 10.48
N GLY A 271 -16.29 -29.38 11.17
CA GLY A 271 -16.35 -29.15 12.61
C GLY A 271 -16.09 -27.71 13.08
N GLY A 272 -15.80 -26.78 12.17
CA GLY A 272 -15.70 -25.35 12.49
C GLY A 272 -17.01 -24.78 13.03
N THR A 273 -16.90 -23.84 13.98
CA THR A 273 -18.06 -23.26 14.68
C THR A 273 -18.15 -21.74 14.61
N LEU A 274 -17.04 -21.03 14.37
CA LEU A 274 -17.02 -19.56 14.41
C LEU A 274 -17.86 -18.88 13.33
N TRP A 275 -18.11 -19.56 12.20
CA TRP A 275 -18.99 -19.05 11.16
C TRP A 275 -20.41 -18.76 11.65
N LYS A 276 -20.85 -19.41 12.74
CA LYS A 276 -22.16 -19.15 13.34
C LYS A 276 -22.23 -17.75 13.93
N ASP A 277 -21.13 -17.24 14.49
CA ASP A 277 -21.06 -15.88 15.03
C ASP A 277 -21.19 -14.84 13.91
N ALA A 278 -20.50 -15.05 12.79
CA ALA A 278 -20.64 -14.20 11.60
C ALA A 278 -22.07 -14.24 11.01
N VAL A 279 -22.70 -15.42 10.95
CA VAL A 279 -24.10 -15.57 10.50
C VAL A 279 -25.08 -14.89 11.46
N ALA A 280 -24.83 -14.94 12.77
CA ALA A 280 -25.64 -14.25 13.77
C ALA A 280 -25.59 -12.72 13.54
N LEU A 281 -24.42 -12.16 13.24
CA LEU A 281 -24.30 -10.74 12.88
C LEU A 281 -25.08 -10.40 11.61
N TYR A 282 -25.06 -11.26 10.59
CA TYR A 282 -25.80 -11.06 9.33
C TYR A 282 -27.32 -11.10 9.49
N THR A 283 -27.81 -11.75 10.54
CA THR A 283 -29.24 -11.98 10.78
C THR A 283 -29.78 -11.15 11.95
N ALA A 284 -28.89 -10.46 12.68
CA ALA A 284 -29.27 -9.56 13.76
C ALA A 284 -30.18 -8.42 13.27
N PRO A 285 -31.23 -8.06 14.02
CA PRO A 285 -32.06 -6.90 13.70
C PRO A 285 -31.21 -5.63 13.56
N GLY A 286 -31.41 -4.88 12.47
CA GLY A 286 -30.70 -3.63 12.20
C GLY A 286 -29.35 -3.77 11.51
N SER A 287 -28.78 -4.98 11.40
CA SER A 287 -27.53 -5.19 10.64
C SER A 287 -27.77 -5.25 9.12
N GLU A 288 -29.01 -5.43 8.68
CA GLU A 288 -29.35 -5.70 7.28
C GLU A 288 -28.81 -4.64 6.31
N ALA A 289 -28.86 -3.37 6.70
CA ALA A 289 -28.36 -2.27 5.89
C ALA A 289 -26.83 -2.30 5.76
N LEU A 290 -26.12 -2.82 6.76
CA LEU A 290 -24.66 -2.89 6.78
C LEU A 290 -24.12 -4.03 5.91
N VAL A 291 -24.84 -5.15 5.78
CA VAL A 291 -24.30 -6.33 5.09
C VAL A 291 -24.19 -6.08 3.58
N TYR A 292 -23.01 -6.39 3.03
CA TYR A 292 -22.76 -6.29 1.60
C TYR A 292 -23.61 -7.27 0.80
N ARG A 293 -24.15 -6.80 -0.32
CA ARG A 293 -25.01 -7.55 -1.22
C ARG A 293 -24.54 -7.38 -2.66
N ALA A 294 -24.71 -8.44 -3.45
CA ALA A 294 -24.43 -8.42 -4.87
C ALA A 294 -25.39 -9.37 -5.63
N PRO A 295 -25.63 -9.13 -6.94
CA PRO A 295 -26.34 -10.07 -7.79
C PRO A 295 -25.69 -11.46 -7.76
N SER A 296 -26.47 -12.51 -7.60
CA SER A 296 -25.96 -13.89 -7.50
C SER A 296 -26.27 -14.71 -8.74
N ALA A 297 -25.24 -15.25 -9.39
CA ALA A 297 -25.39 -16.09 -10.57
C ALA A 297 -26.21 -17.36 -10.30
N GLY A 298 -25.99 -18.01 -9.13
CA GLY A 298 -26.74 -19.20 -8.71
C GLY A 298 -28.21 -18.96 -8.35
N HIS A 299 -28.64 -17.70 -8.29
CA HIS A 299 -29.98 -17.30 -7.84
C HIS A 299 -30.67 -16.36 -8.86
N GLY A 300 -30.43 -16.60 -10.16
CA GLY A 300 -31.08 -15.85 -11.24
C GLY A 300 -30.78 -14.35 -11.24
N GLY A 301 -29.62 -13.94 -10.71
CA GLY A 301 -29.22 -12.54 -10.61
C GLY A 301 -29.87 -11.77 -9.45
N GLN A 302 -30.64 -12.41 -8.57
CA GLN A 302 -31.17 -11.77 -7.37
C GLN A 302 -30.04 -11.31 -6.45
N GLU A 303 -30.23 -10.17 -5.79
CA GLU A 303 -29.28 -9.69 -4.79
C GLU A 303 -29.30 -10.59 -3.55
N ARG A 304 -28.12 -11.04 -3.15
CA ARG A 304 -27.89 -11.91 -1.99
C ARG A 304 -26.83 -11.28 -1.11
N LYS A 305 -26.86 -11.56 0.20
CA LYS A 305 -25.73 -11.20 1.08
C LYS A 305 -24.50 -11.95 0.60
N VAL A 306 -23.32 -11.35 0.67
CA VAL A 306 -22.07 -12.02 0.28
C VAL A 306 -21.39 -12.56 1.53
N PHE A 307 -20.78 -13.74 1.44
CA PHE A 307 -19.99 -14.34 2.51
C PHE A 307 -18.76 -15.01 1.90
N PHE A 308 -17.56 -14.55 2.24
CA PHE A 308 -16.33 -15.14 1.71
C PHE A 308 -15.85 -16.30 2.59
N VAL A 309 -15.31 -17.34 1.97
CA VAL A 309 -14.71 -18.48 2.66
C VAL A 309 -13.33 -18.80 2.07
N PRO A 310 -12.31 -19.09 2.91
CA PRO A 310 -11.03 -19.60 2.46
C PRO A 310 -11.18 -20.87 1.61
N SER A 311 -10.59 -20.87 0.41
CA SER A 311 -10.54 -22.06 -0.47
C SER A 311 -9.10 -22.31 -1.00
N PRO A 312 -8.11 -22.56 -0.12
CA PRO A 312 -6.76 -22.90 -0.53
C PRO A 312 -6.71 -24.12 -1.46
N PRO A 313 -5.71 -24.21 -2.35
CA PRO A 313 -5.50 -25.40 -3.17
C PRO A 313 -5.44 -26.68 -2.32
N GLY A 314 -6.28 -27.67 -2.65
CA GLY A 314 -6.36 -28.95 -1.93
C GLY A 314 -7.20 -28.94 -0.64
N HIS A 315 -7.64 -27.78 -0.16
CA HIS A 315 -8.36 -27.65 1.11
C HIS A 315 -9.53 -26.68 0.97
N GLY A 316 -10.63 -27.15 0.35
CA GLY A 316 -11.85 -26.37 0.21
C GLY A 316 -12.67 -26.26 1.50
N PRO A 317 -13.63 -25.34 1.55
CA PRO A 317 -14.57 -25.21 2.66
C PRO A 317 -15.44 -26.47 2.81
N ASP A 318 -15.93 -26.74 4.03
CA ASP A 318 -16.89 -27.81 4.26
C ASP A 318 -18.23 -27.48 3.59
N ALA A 319 -18.64 -28.31 2.62
CA ALA A 319 -19.83 -28.07 1.82
C ALA A 319 -21.14 -28.05 2.65
N GLY A 320 -21.19 -28.82 3.75
CA GLY A 320 -22.35 -28.83 4.64
C GLY A 320 -22.48 -27.52 5.41
N ILE A 321 -21.37 -26.97 5.90
CA ILE A 321 -21.32 -25.65 6.53
C ILE A 321 -21.64 -24.54 5.52
N VAL A 322 -21.12 -24.62 4.29
CA VAL A 322 -21.44 -23.65 3.23
C VAL A 322 -22.94 -23.61 2.96
N ALA A 323 -23.59 -24.76 2.77
CA ALA A 323 -25.04 -24.83 2.56
C ALA A 323 -25.83 -24.28 3.76
N GLU A 324 -25.33 -24.46 4.98
CA GLU A 324 -25.92 -23.90 6.19
C GLU A 324 -25.83 -22.37 6.22
N ILE A 325 -24.67 -21.80 5.87
CA ILE A 325 -24.47 -20.34 5.76
C ILE A 325 -25.43 -19.76 4.72
N GLU A 326 -25.49 -20.34 3.53
CA GLU A 326 -26.37 -19.86 2.45
C GLU A 326 -27.85 -19.88 2.87
N ARG A 327 -28.26 -20.92 3.61
CA ARG A 327 -29.62 -21.05 4.12
C ARG A 327 -29.92 -20.07 5.25
N GLN A 328 -29.11 -20.02 6.29
CA GLN A 328 -29.37 -19.21 7.48
C GLN A 328 -29.20 -17.71 7.22
N ALA A 329 -28.13 -17.33 6.50
CA ALA A 329 -27.82 -15.93 6.25
C ALA A 329 -28.54 -15.36 5.02
N ASN A 330 -29.17 -16.21 4.20
CA ASN A 330 -29.67 -15.85 2.87
C ASN A 330 -28.53 -15.26 2.00
N ALA A 331 -27.38 -15.92 2.04
CA ALA A 331 -26.14 -15.46 1.42
C ALA A 331 -25.77 -16.27 0.17
N THR A 332 -24.87 -15.72 -0.65
CA THR A 332 -24.08 -16.43 -1.64
C THR A 332 -22.67 -16.56 -1.08
N VAL A 333 -22.21 -17.80 -0.93
CA VAL A 333 -20.85 -18.07 -0.46
C VAL A 333 -19.88 -17.98 -1.63
N VAL A 334 -18.76 -17.28 -1.42
CA VAL A 334 -17.74 -17.05 -2.45
C VAL A 334 -16.41 -17.59 -1.98
N ASP A 335 -15.90 -18.59 -2.69
CA ASP A 335 -14.56 -19.13 -2.50
C ASP A 335 -13.51 -18.07 -2.79
N MET A 336 -12.69 -17.76 -1.78
CA MET A 336 -11.63 -16.76 -1.88
C MET A 336 -10.32 -17.28 -1.30
N TRP A 337 -9.21 -17.05 -1.98
CA TRP A 337 -7.87 -17.32 -1.43
C TRP A 337 -6.82 -16.42 -2.10
N ALA A 338 -5.55 -16.77 -2.01
CA ALA A 338 -4.44 -16.10 -2.69
C ALA A 338 -3.78 -17.02 -3.72
N LEU A 339 -2.95 -16.43 -4.58
CA LEU A 339 -2.00 -17.18 -5.43
C LEU A 339 -2.66 -18.16 -6.40
N PHE A 340 -3.84 -17.80 -6.92
CA PHE A 340 -4.50 -18.61 -7.93
C PHE A 340 -3.85 -18.45 -9.29
N SER A 341 -3.65 -19.58 -9.97
CA SER A 341 -3.32 -19.60 -11.38
C SER A 341 -4.48 -19.03 -12.21
N ALA A 342 -4.21 -18.67 -13.46
CA ALA A 342 -5.25 -18.23 -14.39
C ALA A 342 -6.36 -19.28 -14.57
N SER A 343 -6.02 -20.58 -14.52
CA SER A 343 -7.02 -21.66 -14.63
C SER A 343 -7.92 -21.76 -13.40
N THR A 344 -7.39 -21.55 -12.20
CA THR A 344 -8.19 -21.51 -10.97
C THR A 344 -9.07 -20.25 -10.92
N ALA A 345 -8.55 -19.09 -11.34
CA ALA A 345 -9.33 -17.86 -11.44
C ALA A 345 -10.49 -17.99 -12.45
N ALA A 346 -10.27 -18.70 -13.56
CA ALA A 346 -11.31 -18.95 -14.56
C ALA A 346 -12.47 -19.85 -14.08
N GLN A 347 -12.28 -20.56 -12.96
CA GLN A 347 -13.31 -21.38 -12.32
C GLN A 347 -14.22 -20.56 -11.39
N GLY A 348 -14.10 -19.23 -11.37
CA GLY A 348 -14.92 -18.37 -10.51
C GLY A 348 -14.38 -18.16 -9.10
N ARG A 349 -13.18 -18.67 -8.80
CA ARG A 349 -12.56 -18.48 -7.48
C ARG A 349 -11.93 -17.10 -7.38
N TRP A 350 -12.19 -16.42 -6.28
CA TRP A 350 -11.73 -15.06 -6.03
C TRP A 350 -10.34 -15.06 -5.43
N ALA A 351 -9.50 -14.13 -5.86
CA ALA A 351 -8.31 -13.80 -5.12
C ALA A 351 -8.60 -12.65 -4.15
N PHE A 352 -8.16 -12.73 -2.90
CA PHE A 352 -7.95 -11.54 -2.06
C PHE A 352 -6.56 -10.93 -2.33
N MET A 353 -5.66 -11.73 -2.89
CA MET A 353 -4.30 -11.34 -3.25
C MET A 353 -3.91 -12.03 -4.57
N SER A 354 -3.60 -11.24 -5.61
CA SER A 354 -3.15 -11.74 -6.91
C SER A 354 -1.79 -11.14 -7.25
N PRO A 355 -0.69 -11.90 -7.13
CA PRO A 355 0.63 -11.40 -7.45
C PRO A 355 0.78 -11.14 -8.96
N CYS A 356 1.78 -10.33 -9.32
CA CYS A 356 2.23 -10.29 -10.71
C CYS A 356 2.84 -11.63 -11.12
N THR A 357 2.91 -11.91 -12.42
CA THR A 357 3.55 -13.11 -12.99
C THR A 357 4.75 -12.71 -13.85
N ASP A 358 5.86 -13.43 -13.75
CA ASP A 358 6.99 -13.33 -14.68
C ASP A 358 6.59 -13.77 -16.08
N SER A 359 6.72 -12.87 -17.05
CA SER A 359 6.44 -13.20 -18.44
C SER A 359 7.42 -14.22 -19.01
N ARG A 360 8.61 -14.38 -18.41
CA ARG A 360 9.65 -15.33 -18.84
C ARG A 360 9.37 -16.74 -18.33
N SER A 361 8.97 -16.89 -17.07
CA SER A 361 8.75 -18.21 -16.45
C SER A 361 7.28 -18.58 -16.29
N GLY A 362 6.37 -17.60 -16.28
CA GLY A 362 4.97 -17.75 -15.92
C GLY A 362 4.72 -17.81 -14.42
N ASP A 363 5.78 -17.87 -13.60
CA ASP A 363 5.66 -17.96 -12.15
C ASP A 363 5.23 -16.64 -11.55
N PHE A 364 4.66 -16.67 -10.36
CA PHE A 364 4.40 -15.44 -9.64
C PHE A 364 5.70 -14.70 -9.31
N THR A 365 5.65 -13.36 -9.28
CA THR A 365 6.75 -12.49 -8.90
C THR A 365 6.40 -11.55 -7.77
N THR A 366 7.24 -11.39 -6.74
CA THR A 366 7.13 -10.25 -5.79
C THR A 366 7.82 -9.01 -6.33
N SER A 367 8.88 -9.16 -7.15
CA SER A 367 9.51 -7.99 -7.76
C SER A 367 8.76 -7.53 -9.00
N VAL A 368 8.36 -6.26 -8.98
CA VAL A 368 7.92 -5.53 -10.17
C VAL A 368 8.92 -4.47 -10.60
N ALA A 369 9.90 -4.13 -9.77
CA ALA A 369 10.91 -3.14 -10.12
C ALA A 369 11.84 -3.71 -11.19
N GLY A 370 11.91 -3.06 -12.35
CA GLY A 370 12.84 -3.43 -13.43
C GLY A 370 12.25 -4.06 -14.69
N ARG A 371 10.98 -4.44 -14.66
CA ARG A 371 10.34 -5.15 -15.80
C ARG A 371 10.06 -4.29 -17.03
N GLY A 372 10.62 -3.09 -17.10
CA GLY A 372 10.32 -2.10 -18.12
C GLY A 372 8.96 -1.44 -17.96
N ALA A 373 8.83 -0.28 -18.57
CA ALA A 373 7.57 0.44 -18.68
C ALA A 373 6.55 -0.38 -19.49
N GLY A 374 5.31 -0.45 -19.02
CA GLY A 374 4.21 -1.06 -19.77
C GLY A 374 4.13 -2.59 -19.74
N THR A 375 5.07 -3.29 -19.12
CA THR A 375 4.93 -4.73 -18.89
C THR A 375 3.76 -4.97 -17.94
N PRO A 376 2.70 -5.68 -18.37
CA PRO A 376 1.57 -5.97 -17.51
C PRO A 376 2.03 -6.71 -16.26
N CYS A 377 1.36 -6.46 -15.13
CA CYS A 377 1.55 -7.25 -13.93
C CYS A 377 1.24 -8.74 -14.20
N GLY A 378 0.29 -9.04 -15.09
CA GLY A 378 -0.08 -10.42 -15.42
C GLY A 378 -0.84 -11.12 -14.27
N GLN A 379 -1.46 -10.34 -13.39
CA GLN A 379 -2.37 -10.84 -12.35
C GLN A 379 -3.60 -11.50 -12.98
N ALA A 380 -4.13 -12.54 -12.33
CA ALA A 380 -5.23 -13.32 -12.86
C ALA A 380 -6.57 -12.56 -12.72
N LEU A 381 -7.33 -12.49 -13.81
CA LEU A 381 -8.72 -12.06 -13.78
C LEU A 381 -9.59 -13.27 -13.43
N THR A 382 -10.31 -13.21 -12.31
CA THR A 382 -11.37 -14.17 -12.02
C THR A 382 -12.47 -13.98 -13.04
N THR A 383 -12.84 -15.05 -13.75
CA THR A 383 -14.02 -15.11 -14.61
C THR A 383 -14.99 -16.12 -14.03
N ASN A 384 -16.27 -16.02 -14.36
CA ASN A 384 -17.32 -16.86 -13.79
C ASN A 384 -17.51 -16.69 -12.28
N ALA A 385 -17.19 -15.52 -11.73
CA ALA A 385 -17.47 -15.21 -10.32
C ALA A 385 -18.92 -15.58 -9.94
N PRO A 386 -19.17 -16.12 -8.73
CA PRO A 386 -20.51 -16.49 -8.28
C PRO A 386 -21.43 -15.29 -8.06
N ILE A 387 -20.84 -14.10 -7.93
CA ILE A 387 -21.55 -12.82 -7.79
C ILE A 387 -21.20 -11.86 -8.93
N GLY A 388 -22.08 -10.88 -9.13
CA GLY A 388 -22.02 -9.88 -10.18
C GLY A 388 -22.65 -10.32 -11.50
N THR A 389 -22.94 -9.32 -12.32
CA THR A 389 -23.56 -9.44 -13.64
C THR A 389 -22.54 -9.82 -14.73
N ALA A 390 -21.37 -9.19 -14.72
CA ALA A 390 -20.26 -9.51 -15.62
C ALA A 390 -19.39 -10.64 -15.08
N ARG A 391 -19.56 -11.00 -13.80
CA ARG A 391 -18.94 -12.17 -13.15
C ARG A 391 -17.41 -12.12 -13.23
N THR A 392 -16.84 -10.94 -13.04
CA THR A 392 -15.39 -10.70 -13.10
C THR A 392 -14.87 -10.03 -11.84
N ALA A 393 -13.76 -10.55 -11.31
CA ALA A 393 -13.11 -9.97 -10.13
C ALA A 393 -11.59 -9.95 -10.30
N MET A 394 -10.93 -9.00 -9.67
CA MET A 394 -9.47 -8.88 -9.67
C MET A 394 -8.99 -8.33 -8.33
N ALA A 395 -7.97 -8.95 -7.76
CA ALA A 395 -7.29 -8.41 -6.60
C ALA A 395 -6.16 -7.48 -7.02
N VAL A 396 -5.98 -6.39 -6.28
CA VAL A 396 -4.84 -5.49 -6.37
C VAL A 396 -4.38 -5.12 -4.95
N GLY A 397 -3.16 -4.66 -4.79
CA GLY A 397 -2.58 -4.33 -3.50
C GLY A 397 -1.30 -3.52 -3.62
N PRO A 398 -0.92 -2.79 -2.57
CA PRO A 398 0.38 -2.12 -2.51
C PRO A 398 1.53 -3.12 -2.49
N SER A 399 1.28 -4.32 -1.97
CA SER A 399 2.22 -5.42 -1.89
C SER A 399 1.46 -6.73 -1.72
N TYR A 400 2.17 -7.85 -1.90
CA TYR A 400 1.62 -9.19 -1.78
C TYR A 400 2.72 -10.21 -1.44
N GLN A 401 2.30 -11.36 -0.93
CA GLN A 401 3.12 -12.52 -0.58
C GLN A 401 3.24 -13.50 -1.75
N LEU A 402 4.33 -14.26 -1.84
CA LEU A 402 4.35 -15.56 -2.55
C LEU A 402 4.69 -16.77 -1.68
N ALA A 403 5.44 -16.56 -0.60
CA ALA A 403 5.78 -17.55 0.41
C ALA A 403 6.10 -16.85 1.74
N TYR A 404 6.39 -17.63 2.80
CA TYR A 404 6.79 -17.17 4.15
C TYR A 404 8.13 -16.41 4.20
N SER A 405 8.61 -15.89 3.07
CA SER A 405 9.76 -15.01 2.97
C SER A 405 9.69 -14.23 1.67
N SER A 406 9.35 -12.94 1.72
CA SER A 406 9.82 -12.03 0.66
C SER A 406 10.92 -11.15 1.26
N LEU A 407 12.14 -11.69 1.23
CA LEU A 407 13.37 -10.93 1.35
C LEU A 407 13.56 -10.02 0.13
N GLU A 408 14.05 -8.79 0.33
CA GLU A 408 14.55 -7.76 -0.63
C GLU A 408 13.73 -7.50 -1.92
N GLN A 409 12.72 -8.30 -2.16
CA GLN A 409 11.99 -8.45 -3.40
C GLN A 409 10.49 -8.35 -3.13
N SER A 410 10.07 -8.22 -1.86
CA SER A 410 8.73 -7.69 -1.64
C SER A 410 8.73 -6.30 -2.23
N PRO A 411 7.74 -5.94 -3.04
CA PRO A 411 7.58 -4.55 -3.37
C PRO A 411 7.17 -3.88 -2.07
N GLY A 412 8.13 -3.25 -1.38
CA GLY A 412 7.81 -2.32 -0.31
C GLY A 412 6.91 -1.21 -0.85
N LYS A 413 6.64 -0.20 -0.02
CA LYS A 413 5.80 0.94 -0.43
C LYS A 413 6.29 1.70 -1.65
N LEU A 414 7.43 1.38 -2.28
CA LEU A 414 8.02 1.84 -3.57
C LEU A 414 7.16 2.87 -4.35
N GLY A 415 6.83 4.01 -3.74
CA GLY A 415 5.81 4.94 -4.24
C GLY A 415 4.47 4.32 -4.70
N GLY A 416 4.13 3.10 -4.24
CA GLY A 416 3.02 2.27 -4.67
C GLY A 416 3.18 1.67 -6.07
N LEU A 417 4.40 1.38 -6.49
CA LEU A 417 4.72 0.80 -7.80
C LEU A 417 3.87 -0.44 -8.13
N THR A 418 3.76 -1.39 -7.20
CA THR A 418 2.95 -2.60 -7.41
C THR A 418 1.48 -2.28 -7.60
N LEU A 419 0.91 -1.48 -6.69
CA LEU A 419 -0.47 -1.04 -6.80
C LEU A 419 -0.72 -0.36 -8.16
N ARG A 420 0.16 0.54 -8.60
CA ARG A 420 0.04 1.23 -9.89
C ARG A 420 0.01 0.25 -11.06
N ARG A 421 0.87 -0.78 -11.06
CA ARG A 421 0.92 -1.80 -12.12
C ARG A 421 -0.29 -2.73 -12.12
N GLN A 422 -0.73 -3.11 -10.93
CA GLN A 422 -1.93 -3.92 -10.75
C GLN A 422 -3.18 -3.13 -11.14
N VAL A 423 -3.29 -1.87 -10.73
CA VAL A 423 -4.38 -0.99 -11.15
C VAL A 423 -4.33 -0.74 -12.65
N ALA A 424 -3.17 -0.52 -13.27
CA ALA A 424 -3.07 -0.39 -14.73
C ALA A 424 -3.63 -1.64 -15.46
N THR A 425 -3.38 -2.83 -14.91
CA THR A 425 -3.97 -4.08 -15.40
C THR A 425 -5.48 -4.11 -15.17
N ALA A 426 -5.97 -3.69 -14.01
CA ALA A 426 -7.41 -3.60 -13.72
C ALA A 426 -8.13 -2.57 -14.61
N LEU A 427 -7.51 -1.41 -14.93
CA LEU A 427 -8.05 -0.41 -15.86
C LEU A 427 -8.21 -1.00 -17.27
N ARG A 428 -7.23 -1.79 -17.70
CA ARG A 428 -7.29 -2.50 -18.98
C ARG A 428 -8.42 -3.53 -18.97
N ASP A 429 -8.50 -4.35 -17.93
CA ASP A 429 -9.39 -5.52 -17.89
C ASP A 429 -10.81 -5.21 -17.44
N ARG A 430 -11.01 -4.07 -16.75
CA ARG A 430 -12.28 -3.52 -16.26
C ARG A 430 -13.11 -4.55 -15.48
N PRO A 431 -12.58 -5.16 -14.41
CA PRO A 431 -13.34 -6.11 -13.62
C PRO A 431 -14.59 -5.44 -13.01
N GLU A 432 -15.65 -6.23 -12.82
CA GLU A 432 -16.83 -5.78 -12.08
C GLU A 432 -16.50 -5.53 -10.62
N PHE A 433 -15.68 -6.39 -10.02
CA PHE A 433 -15.19 -6.24 -8.67
C PHE A 433 -13.68 -6.01 -8.64
N LEU A 434 -13.26 -4.96 -7.96
CA LEU A 434 -11.87 -4.76 -7.58
C LEU A 434 -11.72 -5.05 -6.09
N PHE A 435 -10.80 -5.92 -5.70
CA PHE A 435 -10.55 -6.24 -4.31
C PHE A 435 -9.16 -5.73 -3.89
N LEU A 436 -9.09 -4.87 -2.88
CA LEU A 436 -7.84 -4.38 -2.31
C LEU A 436 -7.36 -5.39 -1.26
N SER A 437 -6.09 -5.82 -1.36
CA SER A 437 -5.59 -6.96 -0.58
C SER A 437 -5.57 -6.74 0.92
N SER A 438 -5.42 -5.50 1.39
CA SER A 438 -5.41 -5.17 2.82
C SER A 438 -5.54 -3.67 3.05
N TRP A 439 -6.26 -3.27 4.10
CA TRP A 439 -6.39 -1.88 4.52
C TRP A 439 -5.45 -1.51 5.67
N ASN A 440 -5.51 -2.25 6.79
CA ASN A 440 -4.90 -1.91 8.07
C ASN A 440 -4.19 -3.07 8.79
N GLU A 441 -3.60 -3.96 8.02
CA GLU A 441 -2.68 -5.00 8.48
C GLU A 441 -1.33 -4.47 9.00
N TRP A 442 -1.40 -3.55 9.97
CA TRP A 442 -0.22 -2.96 10.60
C TRP A 442 0.60 -3.94 11.41
N ILE A 443 0.09 -5.14 11.64
CA ILE A 443 0.59 -6.02 12.68
C ILE A 443 0.85 -7.41 12.13
N ALA A 444 1.99 -7.98 12.48
CA ALA A 444 2.35 -9.32 12.03
C ALA A 444 3.20 -10.05 13.07
N GLN A 445 3.29 -11.36 12.91
CA GLN A 445 4.12 -12.22 13.75
C GLN A 445 5.48 -12.48 13.09
N PRO A 446 6.58 -12.56 13.87
CA PRO A 446 7.88 -12.93 13.33
C PRO A 446 7.83 -14.34 12.74
N GLN A 447 8.51 -14.54 11.62
CA GLN A 447 8.63 -15.85 10.98
C GLN A 447 10.06 -16.39 11.09
N ALA A 448 10.21 -17.71 11.04
CA ALA A 448 11.54 -18.33 10.97
C ALA A 448 12.21 -17.95 9.64
N ASN A 449 13.52 -17.67 9.65
CA ASN A 449 14.26 -17.42 8.40
C ASN A 449 14.38 -18.73 7.60
N PRO A 450 13.75 -18.88 6.43
CA PRO A 450 13.90 -20.11 5.64
C PRO A 450 15.30 -20.25 5.01
N TYR A 451 16.08 -19.17 4.97
CA TYR A 451 17.46 -19.13 4.46
C TYR A 451 18.51 -19.13 5.57
N GLY A 452 18.09 -19.16 6.84
CA GLY A 452 19.02 -19.44 7.92
C GLY A 452 19.65 -20.81 7.64
N PRO A 453 20.96 -21.01 7.89
CA PRO A 453 21.51 -22.35 7.77
C PRO A 453 20.63 -23.25 8.64
N ALA A 454 20.10 -24.33 8.07
CA ALA A 454 19.47 -25.38 8.85
C ALA A 454 20.37 -25.57 10.05
N ALA A 455 19.85 -25.38 11.26
CA ALA A 455 20.66 -25.45 12.47
C ALA A 455 21.54 -26.69 12.30
N ALA A 456 22.86 -26.54 12.48
CA ALA A 456 23.84 -27.57 12.13
C ALA A 456 23.63 -28.91 12.89
N ASP A 457 22.56 -29.01 13.69
CA ASP A 457 22.04 -30.17 14.38
C ASP A 457 21.14 -31.07 13.52
N GLY A 458 20.92 -30.77 12.24
CA GLY A 458 20.16 -31.64 11.33
C GLY A 458 18.66 -31.70 11.63
N LYS A 459 18.13 -30.77 12.43
CA LYS A 459 16.70 -30.69 12.73
C LYS A 459 15.98 -29.87 11.66
N PRO A 460 14.72 -30.24 11.33
CA PRO A 460 13.92 -29.54 10.33
C PRO A 460 13.80 -28.03 10.63
N SER A 461 13.66 -27.27 9.55
CA SER A 461 13.55 -25.81 9.54
C SER A 461 12.35 -25.34 10.37
N GLY A 462 12.62 -24.55 11.42
CA GLY A 462 11.78 -23.49 12.01
C GLY A 462 10.32 -23.75 12.41
N TRP A 463 9.47 -24.24 11.52
CA TRP A 463 8.01 -24.19 11.69
C TRP A 463 7.49 -25.11 12.80
N GLU A 464 8.18 -26.22 13.11
CA GLU A 464 7.84 -27.11 14.23
C GLU A 464 8.15 -26.50 15.62
N ARG A 465 8.92 -25.41 15.70
CA ARG A 465 9.36 -24.80 16.97
C ARG A 465 8.45 -23.68 17.50
N VAL A 466 7.44 -23.25 16.74
CA VAL A 466 6.58 -22.10 17.11
C VAL A 466 5.34 -22.50 17.94
N MET A 467 5.28 -23.76 18.41
CA MET A 467 4.18 -24.23 19.25
C MET A 467 4.38 -23.96 20.75
N SER A 468 3.27 -23.70 21.43
CA SER A 468 3.11 -23.23 22.82
C SER A 468 3.97 -23.94 23.90
N PRO A 469 4.14 -23.33 25.10
CA PRO A 469 4.82 -23.96 26.24
C PRO A 469 4.28 -25.35 26.62
N ALA A 470 3.01 -25.64 26.36
CA ALA A 470 2.40 -26.95 26.61
C ALA A 470 2.97 -28.06 25.71
N ALA A 471 3.46 -27.73 24.50
CA ALA A 471 4.16 -28.67 23.62
C ALA A 471 5.61 -28.93 24.05
N ARG A 472 6.26 -27.97 24.73
CA ARG A 472 7.60 -28.13 25.31
C ARG A 472 7.62 -29.03 26.55
N ALA A 473 6.56 -29.01 27.36
CA ALA A 473 6.44 -29.85 28.55
C ALA A 473 6.36 -31.36 28.25
N ALA A 474 5.94 -31.75 27.04
CA ALA A 474 5.83 -33.15 26.64
C ALA A 474 7.15 -33.80 26.18
N LEU A 475 8.24 -33.03 26.02
CA LEU A 475 9.49 -33.50 25.39
C LEU A 475 10.75 -33.46 26.30
N GLY A 476 10.61 -33.09 27.58
CA GLY A 476 11.65 -33.34 28.60
C GLY A 476 13.03 -32.71 28.38
N ALA A 477 13.14 -31.59 27.64
CA ALA A 477 14.43 -30.96 27.37
C ALA A 477 14.79 -29.86 28.40
N SER A 478 15.98 -29.98 29.00
CA SER A 478 16.57 -29.05 29.96
C SER A 478 17.14 -27.78 29.28
N PRO A 479 17.09 -26.59 29.91
CA PRO A 479 17.64 -25.36 29.35
C PRO A 479 19.09 -25.16 29.81
N GLU A 480 20.06 -25.16 28.89
CA GLU A 480 21.37 -24.59 29.22
C GLU A 480 22.11 -23.98 28.01
N THR A 481 22.51 -22.73 28.23
CA THR A 481 23.56 -21.92 27.57
C THR A 481 23.37 -21.50 26.11
N THR A 482 22.95 -20.24 25.92
CA THR A 482 23.33 -19.43 24.74
C THR A 482 24.52 -18.55 25.09
N ALA A 483 25.58 -18.69 24.28
CA ALA A 483 26.75 -17.82 24.31
C ALA A 483 26.36 -16.39 23.95
N ALA A 484 26.94 -15.43 24.67
CA ALA A 484 26.90 -14.00 24.35
C ALA A 484 27.68 -13.73 23.04
N GLY A 485 27.01 -13.91 21.90
CA GLY A 485 27.45 -13.37 20.61
C GLY A 485 27.05 -11.90 20.53
N ALA A 486 27.95 -11.04 20.06
CA ALA A 486 27.71 -9.62 19.86
C ALA A 486 26.36 -9.41 19.13
N ALA A 487 25.47 -8.65 19.77
CA ALA A 487 24.17 -8.29 19.23
C ALA A 487 24.39 -7.52 17.92
N SER A 488 23.74 -7.99 16.85
CA SER A 488 23.62 -7.22 15.62
C SER A 488 22.76 -6.01 15.92
N PRO A 489 23.23 -4.81 15.54
CA PRO A 489 22.43 -3.60 15.65
C PRO A 489 21.26 -3.60 14.64
N TYR A 490 21.07 -4.61 13.79
CA TYR A 490 20.09 -4.55 12.72
C TYR A 490 18.76 -5.21 13.12
N ALA A 491 17.67 -4.43 13.00
CA ALA A 491 16.28 -4.90 13.13
C ALA A 491 15.90 -5.93 12.05
N PHE A 492 16.62 -5.88 10.93
CA PHE A 492 16.43 -6.78 9.81
C PHE A 492 17.51 -7.83 9.81
N SER A 493 17.04 -9.06 9.82
CA SER A 493 17.85 -10.13 9.28
C SER A 493 17.82 -10.07 7.79
N VAL A 494 18.97 -9.94 7.18
CA VAL A 494 19.15 -10.26 5.76
C VAL A 494 19.98 -11.54 5.66
N GLY A 495 20.13 -12.31 6.75
CA GLY A 495 20.90 -13.55 6.72
C GLY A 495 22.39 -13.36 6.42
N LEU A 496 22.91 -12.12 6.41
CA LEU A 496 24.29 -11.84 6.05
C LEU A 496 25.29 -12.36 7.11
N PRO A 497 26.53 -12.72 6.71
CA PRO A 497 27.59 -13.04 7.66
C PRO A 497 27.84 -11.89 8.65
N GLY A 498 27.68 -12.14 9.95
CA GLY A 498 27.89 -11.15 11.02
C GLY A 498 26.59 -10.58 11.63
N ASP A 499 25.44 -10.85 11.02
CA ASP A 499 24.15 -10.46 11.58
C ASP A 499 23.70 -11.46 12.66
N SER A 500 23.54 -11.02 13.91
CA SER A 500 23.01 -11.82 15.02
C SER A 500 21.56 -12.25 14.81
N MET A 501 20.80 -11.54 13.97
CA MET A 501 19.45 -11.91 13.59
C MET A 501 19.42 -12.84 12.37
N ARG A 502 20.57 -13.25 11.79
CA ARG A 502 20.63 -14.09 10.56
C ARG A 502 19.78 -15.37 10.59
N PHE A 503 19.39 -15.84 11.77
CA PHE A 503 18.56 -17.03 11.97
C PHE A 503 17.04 -16.76 12.12
N SER A 504 16.62 -15.50 12.23
CA SER A 504 15.23 -15.10 12.42
C SER A 504 14.91 -13.93 11.50
N LEU A 505 13.98 -14.15 10.56
CA LEU A 505 13.65 -13.16 9.56
C LEU A 505 12.39 -12.41 9.99
N TRP A 506 12.48 -11.09 10.10
CA TRP A 506 11.29 -10.26 10.19
C TRP A 506 10.65 -10.15 8.83
N VAL A 507 9.86 -11.16 8.55
CA VAL A 507 8.82 -11.16 7.55
C VAL A 507 7.55 -11.11 8.36
N ASP A 508 6.65 -10.21 8.00
CA ASP A 508 5.24 -10.43 8.26
C ASP A 508 4.89 -11.88 7.83
N SER A 509 3.95 -12.53 8.53
CA SER A 509 3.24 -13.76 8.10
C SER A 509 2.99 -13.83 6.59
N TYR A 510 2.85 -12.67 5.95
CA TYR A 510 2.60 -12.50 4.53
C TYR A 510 3.76 -12.00 3.68
N GLY A 511 5.01 -12.24 4.06
CA GLY A 511 6.11 -12.04 3.13
C GLY A 511 6.54 -10.60 2.94
N SER A 512 5.66 -9.61 3.06
CA SER A 512 5.96 -8.27 2.60
C SER A 512 6.65 -7.43 3.66
N SER A 513 7.71 -6.75 3.25
CA SER A 513 8.44 -5.82 4.11
C SER A 513 7.52 -4.66 4.49
N LEU A 514 6.94 -4.72 5.69
CA LEU A 514 6.52 -3.58 6.51
C LEU A 514 5.44 -2.62 5.98
N ASP A 515 4.91 -2.88 4.78
CA ASP A 515 4.27 -1.83 3.97
C ASP A 515 3.04 -2.31 3.19
N ARG A 516 2.26 -3.25 3.74
CA ARG A 516 0.94 -3.65 3.18
C ARG A 516 -0.15 -2.62 3.40
N ASP A 517 0.00 -1.82 4.43
CA ASP A 517 -1.06 -0.94 4.88
C ASP A 517 -1.33 0.18 3.89
N ILE A 518 -2.62 0.29 3.55
CA ILE A 518 -3.17 1.44 2.83
C ILE A 518 -3.46 2.56 3.83
N GLU A 519 -3.84 2.22 5.06
CA GLU A 519 -4.14 3.20 6.10
C GLU A 519 -2.95 4.16 6.30
N PRO A 520 -3.19 5.45 6.59
CA PRO A 520 -2.11 6.39 6.89
C PRO A 520 -1.30 6.04 8.16
N SER A 521 0.02 6.22 8.09
CA SER A 521 0.97 6.05 9.22
C SER A 521 1.62 7.36 9.66
N VAL A 522 2.28 7.37 10.82
CA VAL A 522 3.13 8.48 11.28
C VAL A 522 4.46 8.51 10.53
N GLN A 523 5.01 7.35 10.20
CA GLN A 523 6.34 7.19 9.63
C GLN A 523 6.41 7.47 8.12
N GLY A 524 6.06 8.70 7.69
CA GLY A 524 6.03 9.09 6.28
C GLY A 524 7.37 9.36 5.58
N GLY A 525 8.48 9.61 6.30
CA GLY A 525 9.74 9.98 5.63
C GLY A 525 9.55 11.17 4.67
N ALA A 526 10.12 11.10 3.45
CA ALA A 526 9.94 12.08 2.37
C ALA A 526 8.47 12.23 1.88
N ASP A 527 7.59 11.30 2.27
CA ASP A 527 6.18 11.28 1.90
C ASP A 527 5.36 11.98 2.98
N ARG A 528 4.94 13.21 2.68
CA ARG A 528 4.09 14.11 3.48
C ARG A 528 3.09 13.36 4.40
N ASN A 529 3.47 13.16 5.67
CA ASN A 529 2.63 12.62 6.76
C ASN A 529 2.17 11.16 6.64
N GLY A 530 2.85 10.31 5.85
CA GLY A 530 2.54 8.87 5.79
C GLY A 530 1.16 8.52 5.22
N THR A 531 0.51 9.47 4.53
CA THR A 531 -0.78 9.29 3.83
C THR A 531 -0.61 8.84 2.38
N ARG A 532 0.61 8.83 1.83
CA ARG A 532 0.84 8.67 0.39
C ARG A 532 0.19 7.43 -0.21
N MET A 533 0.21 6.30 0.50
CA MET A 533 -0.42 5.07 -0.02
C MET A 533 -1.94 5.19 -0.06
N TYR A 534 -2.56 5.71 1.00
CA TYR A 534 -3.98 6.05 1.02
C TYR A 534 -4.35 7.02 -0.13
N ASP A 535 -3.59 8.10 -0.29
CA ASP A 535 -3.84 9.11 -1.33
C ASP A 535 -3.72 8.50 -2.75
N LEU A 536 -2.75 7.60 -2.94
CA LEU A 536 -2.57 6.87 -4.19
C LEU A 536 -3.75 5.92 -4.45
N VAL A 537 -4.19 5.15 -3.46
CA VAL A 537 -5.36 4.26 -3.59
C VAL A 537 -6.60 5.08 -3.96
N ALA A 538 -6.85 6.17 -3.24
CA ALA A 538 -7.96 7.08 -3.53
C ALA A 538 -7.88 7.63 -4.97
N SER A 539 -6.69 8.05 -5.42
CA SER A 539 -6.49 8.46 -6.82
C SER A 539 -6.77 7.31 -7.79
N CYS A 540 -6.22 6.12 -7.56
CA CYS A 540 -6.41 4.95 -8.43
C CYS A 540 -7.89 4.57 -8.58
N LEU A 541 -8.64 4.52 -7.48
CA LEU A 541 -10.07 4.19 -7.51
C LEU A 541 -10.87 5.27 -8.23
N ARG A 542 -10.56 6.56 -7.99
CA ARG A 542 -11.18 7.68 -8.70
C ARG A 542 -10.93 7.60 -10.21
N VAL A 543 -9.67 7.40 -10.62
CA VAL A 543 -9.28 7.25 -12.04
C VAL A 543 -10.01 6.09 -12.69
N MET A 544 -10.07 4.93 -12.02
CA MET A 544 -10.77 3.74 -12.53
C MET A 544 -12.26 3.99 -12.77
N ARG A 545 -12.94 4.61 -11.80
CA ARG A 545 -14.36 4.93 -11.91
C ARG A 545 -14.63 5.92 -13.05
N LEU A 546 -13.82 6.97 -13.16
CA LEU A 546 -13.92 7.95 -14.25
C LEU A 546 -13.70 7.30 -15.62
N GLN A 547 -12.69 6.44 -15.78
CA GLN A 547 -12.45 5.76 -17.05
C GLN A 547 -13.60 4.85 -17.46
N ARG A 548 -14.27 4.20 -16.49
CA ARG A 548 -15.44 3.36 -16.79
C ARG A 548 -16.67 4.18 -17.21
N LEU A 549 -16.87 5.35 -16.61
CA LEU A 549 -17.92 6.29 -17.02
C LEU A 549 -17.70 6.88 -18.43
N LEU A 550 -16.44 7.08 -18.81
CA LEU A 550 -16.07 7.62 -20.13
C LEU A 550 -15.95 6.55 -21.22
N ALA A 551 -15.91 5.26 -20.87
CA ALA A 551 -15.81 4.19 -21.84
C ALA A 551 -17.10 4.10 -22.68
N PRO A 552 -17.02 4.10 -24.03
CA PRO A 552 -18.20 3.94 -24.87
C PRO A 552 -18.94 2.65 -24.53
N THR A 553 -20.23 2.76 -24.25
CA THR A 553 -21.12 1.60 -24.07
C THR A 553 -21.12 0.77 -25.36
N GLY A 554 -20.67 -0.49 -25.28
CA GLY A 554 -20.70 -1.42 -26.43
C GLY A 554 -19.37 -1.67 -27.14
N SER A 555 -18.24 -1.10 -26.68
CA SER A 555 -16.93 -1.52 -27.20
C SER A 555 -16.64 -2.96 -26.77
N GLU A 556 -16.44 -3.88 -27.72
CA GLU A 556 -16.17 -5.28 -27.39
C GLU A 556 -14.95 -5.43 -26.45
N PRO A 557 -15.03 -6.33 -25.45
CA PRO A 557 -13.91 -6.64 -24.56
C PRO A 557 -12.79 -7.34 -25.34
N GLY A 558 -11.90 -6.56 -25.97
CA GLY A 558 -10.73 -7.09 -26.69
C GLY A 558 -10.08 -6.10 -27.66
N ALA A 559 -10.85 -5.17 -28.26
CA ALA A 559 -10.32 -4.14 -29.14
C ALA A 559 -9.73 -2.96 -28.32
N ARG A 560 -8.61 -3.22 -27.64
CA ARG A 560 -8.01 -2.31 -26.64
C ARG A 560 -6.70 -1.72 -27.15
N SER A 561 -6.78 -0.61 -27.88
CA SER A 561 -5.68 0.35 -27.85
C SER A 561 -5.93 1.27 -26.65
N PHE A 562 -4.99 1.30 -25.71
CA PHE A 562 -4.94 2.26 -24.61
C PHE A 562 -4.55 3.62 -25.21
N VAL A 563 -5.29 4.12 -26.21
CA VAL A 563 -5.11 5.48 -26.68
C VAL A 563 -5.71 6.33 -25.57
N PRO A 564 -4.90 7.09 -24.80
CA PRO A 564 -5.48 8.10 -23.92
C PRO A 564 -6.44 8.92 -24.78
N VAL A 565 -7.71 9.00 -24.38
CA VAL A 565 -8.72 9.73 -25.14
C VAL A 565 -8.19 11.15 -25.33
N ALA A 566 -7.73 11.48 -26.54
CA ALA A 566 -7.07 12.74 -26.82
C ALA A 566 -8.08 13.86 -26.54
N GLY A 567 -7.84 14.64 -25.48
CA GLY A 567 -8.71 15.75 -25.06
C GLY A 567 -9.55 15.49 -23.80
N ALA A 568 -9.60 14.27 -23.25
CA ALA A 568 -10.07 14.10 -21.88
C ALA A 568 -8.96 14.63 -20.96
N SER A 569 -9.21 15.75 -20.27
CA SER A 569 -8.31 16.29 -19.23
C SER A 569 -7.82 15.13 -18.36
N ALA A 570 -6.50 15.00 -18.26
CA ALA A 570 -5.84 13.81 -17.72
C ALA A 570 -6.53 13.34 -16.43
N PRO A 571 -6.69 12.01 -16.22
CA PRO A 571 -7.36 11.46 -15.05
C PRO A 571 -6.76 11.92 -13.71
N CYS A 572 -5.60 12.59 -13.70
CA CYS A 572 -4.97 13.22 -12.55
C CYS A 572 -4.91 14.76 -12.65
N SER A 573 -6.04 15.40 -12.90
CA SER A 573 -6.12 16.87 -12.99
C SER A 573 -6.20 17.57 -11.62
N VAL A 574 -6.31 16.82 -10.52
CA VAL A 574 -6.37 17.40 -9.17
C VAL A 574 -4.98 17.89 -8.78
N ALA A 575 -4.82 19.20 -8.63
CA ALA A 575 -3.55 19.79 -8.24
C ALA A 575 -3.05 19.20 -6.91
N GLY A 576 -1.84 18.65 -6.91
CA GLY A 576 -1.19 18.10 -5.72
C GLY A 576 -1.59 16.67 -5.35
N GLU A 577 -2.45 16.00 -6.11
CA GLU A 577 -2.75 14.58 -5.85
C GLU A 577 -1.56 13.67 -6.16
N VAL A 578 -1.48 12.55 -5.43
CA VAL A 578 -0.61 11.44 -5.82
C VAL A 578 -1.27 10.71 -6.98
N CYS A 579 -0.98 11.16 -8.19
CA CYS A 579 -1.60 10.63 -9.41
C CYS A 579 -1.39 9.13 -9.54
N CYS A 580 -2.44 8.39 -9.89
CA CYS A 580 -2.37 6.98 -10.29
C CYS A 580 -2.30 6.87 -11.83
N GLN A 581 -1.17 7.23 -12.43
CA GLN A 581 -0.90 6.98 -13.85
C GLN A 581 0.01 5.77 -14.05
N ALA A 582 -0.24 5.03 -15.14
CA ALA A 582 0.56 3.87 -15.52
C ALA A 582 2.01 4.23 -15.88
N THR A 583 2.26 5.47 -16.32
CA THR A 583 3.60 6.01 -16.62
C THR A 583 4.44 6.27 -15.37
N ASP A 584 3.82 6.36 -14.19
CA ASP A 584 4.53 6.51 -12.93
C ASP A 584 5.09 5.17 -12.41
N ALA A 585 4.90 4.06 -13.15
CA ALA A 585 5.49 2.76 -12.83
C ALA A 585 7.02 2.72 -13.00
N GLU A 586 7.65 3.85 -13.31
CA GLU A 586 9.09 4.03 -13.48
C GLU A 586 9.75 4.81 -12.33
N LEU A 587 9.00 5.10 -11.25
CA LEU A 587 9.55 5.79 -10.07
C LEU A 587 10.72 5.06 -9.40
N TRP A 588 10.93 3.78 -9.72
CA TRP A 588 11.97 2.93 -9.15
C TRP A 588 12.69 2.15 -10.23
N ARG A 589 14.02 2.11 -10.13
CA ARG A 589 14.90 1.51 -11.13
C ARG A 589 15.76 0.44 -10.48
N PRO A 590 15.82 -0.78 -11.06
CA PRO A 590 16.78 -1.78 -10.64
C PRO A 590 18.19 -1.26 -10.98
N VAL A 591 19.11 -1.45 -10.06
CA VAL A 591 20.55 -1.26 -10.28
C VAL A 591 21.17 -2.64 -10.28
N TRP A 592 21.65 -3.08 -11.43
CA TRP A 592 22.44 -4.29 -11.57
C TRP A 592 23.88 -4.04 -11.13
N SER A 593 24.41 -4.99 -10.37
CA SER A 593 25.77 -5.00 -9.88
C SER A 593 26.62 -5.92 -10.72
N LEU A 594 27.69 -5.39 -11.31
CA LEU A 594 28.59 -6.12 -12.20
C LEU A 594 30.01 -6.13 -11.64
N ARG A 595 30.71 -7.25 -11.85
CA ARG A 595 32.13 -7.39 -11.54
C ARG A 595 32.90 -7.73 -12.80
N ALA A 596 34.06 -7.11 -13.01
CA ALA A 596 34.92 -7.46 -14.13
C ALA A 596 35.43 -8.91 -13.96
N LYS A 597 35.37 -9.70 -15.04
CA LYS A 597 35.91 -11.08 -15.06
C LYS A 597 37.44 -11.10 -14.96
N THR A 598 38.08 -10.00 -15.37
CA THR A 598 39.52 -9.78 -15.28
C THR A 598 39.78 -8.41 -14.66
N GLY A 599 40.66 -8.36 -13.67
CA GLY A 599 40.93 -7.14 -12.90
C GLY A 599 40.02 -7.00 -11.67
N ASP A 600 39.99 -5.80 -11.10
CA ASP A 600 39.36 -5.48 -9.81
C ASP A 600 38.29 -4.37 -9.95
N ASP A 601 37.70 -4.23 -11.15
CA ASP A 601 36.69 -3.21 -11.44
C ASP A 601 35.26 -3.70 -11.14
N SER A 602 34.41 -2.80 -10.63
CA SER A 602 33.00 -3.08 -10.36
C SER A 602 32.13 -1.98 -10.93
N LEU A 603 31.05 -2.36 -11.62
CA LEU A 603 30.20 -1.46 -12.35
C LEU A 603 28.74 -1.59 -11.89
N LEU A 604 28.07 -0.46 -11.76
CA LEU A 604 26.62 -0.41 -11.55
C LEU A 604 25.95 0.01 -12.86
N THR A 605 24.87 -0.65 -13.25
CA THR A 605 24.07 -0.23 -14.41
C THR A 605 22.58 -0.26 -14.10
N VAL A 606 21.86 0.59 -14.81
CA VAL A 606 20.39 0.69 -14.82
C VAL A 606 19.84 0.50 -16.23
N ASP A 607 20.72 0.22 -17.21
CA ASP A 607 20.36 -0.03 -18.59
C ASP A 607 20.39 -1.55 -18.87
N PRO A 608 19.24 -2.19 -19.12
CA PRO A 608 19.18 -3.62 -19.42
C PRO A 608 19.91 -3.99 -20.73
N ASN A 609 20.07 -3.05 -21.68
CA ASN A 609 20.85 -3.31 -22.89
C ASN A 609 22.35 -3.34 -22.59
N GLU A 610 22.84 -2.38 -21.80
CA GLU A 610 24.23 -2.38 -21.32
C GLU A 610 24.52 -3.66 -20.52
N LEU A 611 23.63 -4.05 -19.61
CA LEU A 611 23.71 -5.31 -18.88
C LEU A 611 23.89 -6.50 -19.83
N ALA A 612 23.02 -6.63 -20.84
CA ALA A 612 23.05 -7.74 -21.79
C ALA A 612 24.36 -7.77 -22.58
N ILE A 613 24.89 -6.63 -22.99
CA ILE A 613 26.16 -6.52 -23.73
C ILE A 613 27.35 -6.88 -22.84
N LEU A 614 27.42 -6.31 -21.62
CA LEU A 614 28.56 -6.49 -20.72
C LEU A 614 28.67 -7.92 -20.18
N THR A 615 27.54 -8.60 -20.06
CA THR A 615 27.45 -9.94 -19.44
C THR A 615 27.25 -11.08 -20.44
N ALA A 616 27.16 -10.78 -21.74
CA ALA A 616 27.09 -11.78 -22.81
C ALA A 616 28.25 -12.80 -22.73
N PRO A 617 28.13 -14.00 -23.33
CA PRO A 617 29.26 -14.91 -23.49
C PRO A 617 30.46 -14.20 -24.13
N GLY A 618 31.60 -14.18 -23.43
CA GLY A 618 32.80 -13.43 -23.85
C GLY A 618 32.84 -11.95 -23.43
N GLY A 619 31.77 -11.41 -22.83
CA GLY A 619 31.71 -10.07 -22.28
C GLY A 619 32.63 -9.87 -21.07
N PRO A 620 33.10 -8.64 -20.80
CA PRO A 620 34.14 -8.38 -19.80
C PRO A 620 33.64 -8.44 -18.35
N TYR A 621 32.32 -8.47 -18.12
CA TYR A 621 31.74 -8.50 -16.79
C TYR A 621 30.89 -9.75 -16.55
N GLU A 622 30.70 -10.07 -15.28
CA GLU A 622 29.70 -10.98 -14.76
C GLU A 622 28.75 -10.23 -13.82
N GLN A 623 27.52 -10.72 -13.69
CA GLN A 623 26.57 -10.17 -12.72
C GLN A 623 26.92 -10.68 -11.33
N VAL A 624 26.91 -9.78 -10.34
CA VAL A 624 26.83 -10.15 -8.94
C VAL A 624 25.37 -10.41 -8.64
N CYS A 625 25.02 -11.68 -8.43
CA CYS A 625 23.65 -12.12 -8.23
C CYS A 625 23.13 -11.75 -6.84
N SER A 626 21.82 -11.57 -6.74
CA SER A 626 21.16 -11.49 -5.44
C SER A 626 21.35 -12.82 -4.71
N ALA A 627 21.75 -12.73 -3.44
CA ALA A 627 21.93 -13.88 -2.58
C ALA A 627 20.59 -14.53 -2.17
N TYR A 628 19.49 -13.83 -2.40
CA TYR A 628 18.16 -14.23 -1.98
C TYR A 628 17.38 -14.79 -3.16
N SER A 629 16.85 -15.99 -2.97
CA SER A 629 15.98 -16.56 -3.97
C SER A 629 14.66 -15.83 -4.04
N GLY A 630 14.17 -15.77 -5.27
CA GLY A 630 12.85 -15.31 -5.59
C GLY A 630 12.80 -14.85 -7.04
N PRO A 631 11.60 -14.61 -7.53
CA PRO A 631 11.35 -14.04 -8.84
C PRO A 631 11.81 -12.58 -8.83
N THR A 632 12.99 -12.34 -9.39
CA THR A 632 13.63 -11.03 -9.51
C THR A 632 14.08 -10.78 -10.96
N ASP A 633 14.29 -9.50 -11.31
CA ASP A 633 14.94 -9.10 -12.55
C ASP A 633 16.46 -9.30 -12.50
N TRP A 634 16.98 -9.67 -11.33
CA TRP A 634 18.38 -10.01 -11.12
C TRP A 634 18.62 -11.51 -11.24
N CYS A 635 19.86 -11.89 -11.54
CA CYS A 635 20.26 -13.26 -11.31
C CYS A 635 20.24 -13.57 -9.81
N VAL A 636 19.97 -14.83 -9.47
CA VAL A 636 19.92 -15.34 -8.09
C VAL A 636 21.01 -16.39 -7.94
N ASP A 637 21.80 -16.27 -6.87
CA ASP A 637 22.77 -17.29 -6.47
C ASP A 637 22.82 -17.40 -4.95
N GLN A 638 22.12 -18.39 -4.38
CA GLN A 638 22.16 -18.62 -2.93
C GLN A 638 23.56 -19.03 -2.43
N GLY A 639 24.44 -19.51 -3.31
CA GLY A 639 25.82 -19.84 -2.98
C GLY A 639 26.62 -18.61 -2.53
N VAL A 640 26.21 -17.41 -2.93
CA VAL A 640 26.90 -16.18 -2.53
C VAL A 640 26.58 -15.73 -1.10
N LEU A 641 25.54 -16.26 -0.44
CA LEU A 641 25.14 -15.88 0.93
C LEU A 641 26.29 -16.02 1.94
N ALA A 642 27.14 -17.03 1.78
CA ALA A 642 28.29 -17.26 2.66
C ALA A 642 29.52 -16.41 2.29
N SER A 643 29.45 -15.62 1.22
CA SER A 643 30.56 -14.87 0.66
C SER A 643 30.37 -13.36 0.84
N HIS A 644 31.45 -12.60 0.73
CA HIS A 644 31.37 -11.14 0.64
C HIS A 644 30.61 -10.65 -0.63
N ALA A 645 30.39 -11.49 -1.63
CA ALA A 645 29.61 -11.08 -2.79
C ALA A 645 28.13 -10.83 -2.45
N ALA A 646 27.60 -11.40 -1.36
CA ALA A 646 26.22 -11.14 -0.92
C ALA A 646 25.94 -9.66 -0.63
N VAL A 647 26.97 -8.90 -0.19
CA VAL A 647 26.82 -7.49 0.17
C VAL A 647 27.01 -6.56 -1.04
N GLU A 648 27.53 -7.09 -2.15
CA GLU A 648 27.74 -6.37 -3.41
C GLU A 648 26.60 -6.66 -4.41
N GLY A 649 25.50 -7.22 -3.90
CA GLY A 649 24.33 -7.56 -4.69
C GLY A 649 23.66 -6.35 -5.35
N PRO A 650 22.70 -6.60 -6.24
CA PRO A 650 21.89 -5.56 -6.86
C PRO A 650 20.94 -4.90 -5.85
N PHE A 651 20.40 -3.73 -6.19
CA PHE A 651 19.48 -2.96 -5.34
C PHE A 651 18.53 -2.08 -6.17
N VAL A 652 17.55 -1.43 -5.55
CA VAL A 652 16.64 -0.50 -6.25
C VAL A 652 16.86 0.94 -5.76
N VAL A 653 16.82 1.89 -6.70
CA VAL A 653 16.87 3.34 -6.43
C VAL A 653 15.61 4.03 -6.92
N GLY A 654 15.24 5.15 -6.31
CA GLY A 654 14.16 6.01 -6.83
C GLY A 654 14.64 6.77 -8.08
N GLY A 655 13.75 7.22 -8.96
CA GLY A 655 14.18 8.04 -10.09
C GLY A 655 13.04 8.45 -11.01
N PRO A 656 13.14 9.59 -11.71
CA PRO A 656 12.19 9.89 -12.78
C PRO A 656 12.42 8.99 -14.00
N PRO A 657 11.37 8.74 -14.79
CA PRO A 657 11.41 7.91 -16.01
C PRO A 657 12.42 8.39 -17.08
N ASN A 658 12.71 9.70 -17.14
CA ASN A 658 13.53 10.30 -18.22
C ASN A 658 14.79 10.97 -17.67
N LEU A 659 15.87 10.20 -17.48
CA LEU A 659 17.20 10.72 -17.14
C LEU A 659 18.15 10.83 -18.36
N ASP A 660 17.76 10.31 -19.52
CA ASP A 660 18.62 10.23 -20.71
C ASP A 660 18.91 11.59 -21.39
N GLY A 661 18.46 12.71 -20.80
CA GLY A 661 18.53 14.04 -21.42
C GLY A 661 19.50 15.05 -20.76
N GLY A 662 20.30 14.67 -19.77
CA GLY A 662 21.15 15.63 -19.04
C GLY A 662 20.38 16.72 -18.28
N ALA A 663 19.07 16.57 -18.13
CA ALA A 663 18.25 17.46 -17.32
C ALA A 663 18.61 17.27 -15.84
N PRO A 664 18.70 18.35 -15.04
CA PRO A 664 18.98 18.27 -13.61
C PRO A 664 17.96 17.38 -12.90
N ALA A 665 18.32 16.87 -11.72
CA ALA A 665 17.59 15.94 -10.86
C ALA A 665 16.18 16.38 -10.38
N GLN A 666 15.51 17.29 -11.09
CA GLN A 666 14.20 17.88 -10.79
C GLN A 666 13.04 16.88 -10.72
N GLY A 667 13.27 15.61 -11.07
CA GLY A 667 12.30 14.52 -10.92
C GLY A 667 12.58 13.56 -9.76
N LEU A 668 13.66 13.76 -9.00
CA LEU A 668 13.86 13.02 -7.75
C LEU A 668 12.85 13.51 -6.70
N GLY A 669 12.27 12.59 -5.93
CA GLY A 669 11.41 12.95 -4.80
C GLY A 669 12.10 13.93 -3.87
N ALA A 670 11.36 14.87 -3.29
CA ALA A 670 11.90 15.83 -2.35
C ALA A 670 12.67 15.09 -1.24
N GLY A 671 13.97 15.37 -1.11
CA GLY A 671 14.83 14.72 -0.11
C GLY A 671 15.65 13.55 -0.62
N SER A 672 15.50 13.07 -1.86
CA SER A 672 16.43 12.07 -2.42
C SER A 672 17.76 12.70 -2.84
N VAL A 673 18.86 11.96 -2.66
CA VAL A 673 20.22 12.33 -3.07
C VAL A 673 20.52 11.63 -4.40
N PRO A 674 20.98 12.32 -5.46
CA PRO A 674 21.32 11.66 -6.71
C PRO A 674 22.50 10.70 -6.52
N LEU A 675 22.50 9.59 -7.23
CA LEU A 675 23.57 8.60 -7.29
C LEU A 675 24.07 8.49 -8.73
N TYR A 676 25.34 8.77 -8.94
CA TYR A 676 26.01 8.76 -10.23
C TYR A 676 26.96 7.57 -10.33
N ARG A 677 27.02 6.96 -11.52
CA ARG A 677 28.16 6.15 -11.94
C ARG A 677 29.25 7.06 -12.47
N CYS A 678 30.46 6.84 -12.01
CA CYS A 678 31.62 7.66 -12.29
C CYS A 678 32.76 6.81 -12.87
N LEU A 679 33.54 7.42 -13.76
CA LEU A 679 34.75 6.83 -14.32
C LEU A 679 35.97 7.64 -13.91
N THR A 680 36.93 6.98 -13.27
CA THR A 680 38.20 7.59 -12.86
C THR A 680 39.17 7.73 -14.05
N PRO A 681 40.23 8.57 -13.95
CA PRO A 681 41.30 8.63 -14.95
C PRO A 681 41.97 7.28 -15.23
N ARG A 682 41.94 6.35 -14.27
CA ARG A 682 42.48 4.98 -14.40
C ARG A 682 41.56 3.99 -15.11
N GLN A 683 40.42 4.45 -15.65
CA GLN A 683 39.39 3.59 -16.22
C GLN A 683 38.80 2.59 -15.21
N GLN A 684 38.78 2.95 -13.93
CA GLN A 684 38.06 2.22 -12.89
C GLN A 684 36.75 2.94 -12.60
N HIS A 685 35.68 2.19 -12.38
CA HIS A 685 34.38 2.72 -12.03
C HIS A 685 34.31 2.98 -10.52
N LEU A 686 33.55 4.01 -10.15
CA LEU A 686 33.10 4.29 -8.80
C LEU A 686 31.69 4.85 -8.86
N PHE A 687 31.05 5.07 -7.72
CA PHE A 687 29.76 5.75 -7.65
C PHE A 687 29.80 6.87 -6.61
N SER A 688 29.10 7.97 -6.86
CA SER A 688 29.16 9.17 -6.03
C SER A 688 27.79 9.84 -5.95
N THR A 689 27.57 10.57 -4.87
CA THR A 689 26.43 11.48 -4.74
C THR A 689 26.65 12.83 -5.43
N HIS A 690 27.83 13.04 -6.03
CA HIS A 690 28.22 14.26 -6.70
C HIS A 690 28.41 14.02 -8.20
N SER A 691 27.86 14.92 -9.03
CA SER A 691 27.99 14.85 -10.48
C SER A 691 29.41 15.10 -11.00
N ASP A 692 30.27 15.72 -10.19
CA ASP A 692 31.70 15.90 -10.46
C ASP A 692 32.55 14.72 -9.93
N CYS A 693 31.90 13.68 -9.41
CA CYS A 693 32.55 12.50 -8.85
C CYS A 693 33.60 12.84 -7.80
N GLU A 694 33.33 13.87 -6.99
CA GLU A 694 34.21 14.38 -5.92
C GLU A 694 35.60 14.80 -6.44
N GLY A 695 35.68 15.18 -7.72
CA GLY A 695 36.94 15.53 -8.40
C GLY A 695 37.85 14.34 -8.71
N ILE A 696 37.42 13.10 -8.42
CA ILE A 696 38.20 11.88 -8.66
C ILE A 696 38.01 11.37 -10.10
N GLY A 697 36.94 11.77 -10.78
CA GLY A 697 36.61 11.28 -12.11
C GLY A 697 35.56 12.14 -12.83
N ARG A 698 34.86 11.52 -13.77
CA ARG A 698 33.72 12.13 -14.48
C ARG A 698 32.48 11.27 -14.31
N ALA A 699 31.30 11.88 -14.18
CA ALA A 699 30.06 11.12 -14.20
C ALA A 699 29.79 10.59 -15.61
N GLU A 700 29.46 9.32 -15.71
CA GLU A 700 29.04 8.69 -16.96
C GLU A 700 27.52 8.68 -17.09
N SER A 701 26.83 8.34 -16.01
CA SER A 701 25.37 8.23 -15.96
C SER A 701 24.85 8.46 -14.55
N MET A 702 23.59 8.89 -14.46
CA MET A 702 22.85 8.92 -13.20
C MET A 702 22.09 7.60 -13.03
N LEU A 703 22.37 6.89 -11.95
CA LEU A 703 21.70 5.62 -11.61
C LEU A 703 20.29 5.91 -11.09
N GLY A 704 20.15 6.89 -10.20
CA GLY A 704 18.87 7.31 -9.64
C GLY A 704 19.06 8.21 -8.42
N GLY A 705 18.09 8.19 -7.51
CA GLY A 705 18.10 8.86 -6.23
C GLY A 705 18.03 7.85 -5.09
N ILE A 706 18.90 8.04 -4.11
CA ILE A 706 18.95 7.28 -2.86
C ILE A 706 18.36 8.11 -1.72
N SER A 707 17.88 7.44 -0.67
CA SER A 707 17.34 8.14 0.50
C SER A 707 18.50 8.56 1.42
N PRO A 708 18.51 9.78 1.98
CA PRO A 708 19.48 10.16 3.01
C PRO A 708 19.14 9.55 4.38
N THR A 709 17.95 8.96 4.54
CA THR A 709 17.45 8.40 5.80
C THR A 709 17.01 6.95 5.63
N ARG A 710 17.40 6.07 6.57
CA ARG A 710 16.93 4.69 6.61
C ARG A 710 15.41 4.64 6.88
N SER A 711 14.69 3.76 6.19
CA SER A 711 13.26 3.50 6.38
C SER A 711 12.90 2.08 5.93
N SER A 712 11.65 1.65 6.13
CA SER A 712 11.12 0.40 5.55
C SER A 712 11.27 0.32 4.03
N ALA A 713 11.10 1.45 3.35
CA ALA A 713 11.17 1.54 1.89
C ALA A 713 12.62 1.50 1.38
N THR A 714 13.56 2.08 2.11
CA THR A 714 15.00 2.05 1.80
C THR A 714 15.79 1.65 3.04
N PRO A 715 15.79 0.36 3.41
CA PRO A 715 16.41 -0.09 4.66
C PRO A 715 17.93 -0.26 4.53
N ARG A 716 18.42 -0.47 3.30
CA ARG A 716 19.78 -0.90 3.01
C ARG A 716 20.74 0.28 3.02
N GLN A 717 21.78 0.24 3.85
CA GLN A 717 22.84 1.24 3.81
C GLN A 717 23.71 1.03 2.57
N LEU A 718 23.93 2.07 1.76
CA LEU A 718 24.83 2.05 0.62
C LEU A 718 26.18 2.69 0.99
N VAL A 719 27.26 1.90 0.91
CA VAL A 719 28.64 2.35 1.17
C VAL A 719 29.49 2.16 -0.07
N ARG A 720 30.40 3.10 -0.33
CA ARG A 720 31.49 2.92 -1.29
C ARG A 720 32.74 2.40 -0.62
N CYS A 721 33.29 1.35 -1.20
CA CYS A 721 34.50 0.70 -0.73
C CYS A 721 35.60 0.87 -1.76
N ALA A 722 36.76 1.35 -1.31
CA ALA A 722 37.98 1.37 -2.09
C ALA A 722 38.81 0.14 -1.75
N ALA A 723 39.04 -0.71 -2.75
CA ALA A 723 39.81 -1.93 -2.58
C ALA A 723 41.27 -1.60 -2.22
N ALA A 724 41.83 -2.35 -1.27
CA ALA A 724 43.19 -2.17 -0.78
C ALA A 724 44.22 -2.12 -1.94
N GLY A 725 45.18 -1.20 -1.84
CA GLY A 725 46.20 -0.99 -2.88
C GLY A 725 45.69 -0.22 -4.11
N GLY A 726 44.51 0.40 -4.05
CA GLY A 726 43.95 1.20 -5.16
C GLY A 726 43.48 0.35 -6.34
N LYS A 727 43.06 -0.88 -6.04
CA LYS A 727 42.68 -1.90 -7.02
C LYS A 727 41.34 -1.62 -7.71
N GLY A 728 40.49 -0.80 -7.10
CA GLY A 728 39.22 -0.39 -7.69
C GLY A 728 38.26 0.08 -6.63
N TYR A 729 37.00 0.26 -7.02
CA TYR A 729 35.91 0.57 -6.10
C TYR A 729 34.79 -0.45 -6.29
N TYR A 730 34.03 -0.69 -5.23
CA TYR A 730 32.81 -1.49 -5.24
C TYR A 730 31.82 -0.93 -4.21
N HIS A 731 30.57 -1.37 -4.27
CA HIS A 731 29.56 -1.03 -3.26
C HIS A 731 29.35 -2.16 -2.28
N SER A 732 28.99 -1.78 -1.07
CA SER A 732 28.55 -2.70 -0.05
C SER A 732 27.21 -2.24 0.51
N LEU A 733 26.28 -3.19 0.63
CA LEU A 733 24.96 -3.04 1.20
C LEU A 733 24.97 -3.59 2.62
N ASP A 734 24.63 -2.75 3.59
CA ASP A 734 24.54 -3.02 5.05
C ASP A 734 25.83 -3.46 5.75
N ALA A 735 26.69 -4.18 5.06
CA ALA A 735 28.02 -4.49 5.53
C ALA A 735 28.95 -3.31 5.28
N GLY A 736 29.89 -3.09 6.21
CA GLY A 736 31.07 -2.30 5.91
C GLY A 736 31.88 -2.93 4.76
N CYS A 737 33.00 -2.30 4.42
CA CYS A 737 33.91 -2.85 3.42
C CYS A 737 34.60 -4.12 3.91
N ARG A 738 35.13 -4.90 2.98
CA ARG A 738 35.95 -6.09 3.29
C ARG A 738 37.14 -5.67 4.17
N GLU A 739 37.66 -6.62 4.95
CA GLU A 739 38.81 -6.37 5.81
C GLU A 739 40.00 -5.84 5.01
N GLY A 740 40.57 -4.71 5.43
CA GLY A 740 41.68 -4.03 4.76
C GLY A 740 41.26 -3.01 3.68
N ASP A 741 39.99 -3.00 3.26
CA ASP A 741 39.46 -2.00 2.34
C ASP A 741 39.02 -0.73 3.07
N VAL A 742 39.03 0.40 2.38
CA VAL A 742 38.65 1.70 2.96
C VAL A 742 37.23 2.04 2.55
N GLY A 743 36.33 2.13 3.53
CA GLY A 743 34.96 2.62 3.31
C GLY A 743 34.86 4.12 3.32
N THR A 744 34.00 4.67 2.48
CA THR A 744 33.53 6.05 2.60
C THR A 744 32.51 6.17 3.72
N ALA A 745 32.10 7.42 4.00
CA ALA A 745 30.83 7.65 4.68
C ALA A 745 29.68 6.97 3.93
N VAL A 746 28.60 6.69 4.66
CA VAL A 746 27.32 6.24 4.09
C VAL A 746 26.88 7.23 3.03
N LEU A 747 26.69 6.76 1.79
CA LEU A 747 26.22 7.62 0.70
C LEU A 747 24.72 7.88 0.83
N GLY A 748 23.98 6.90 1.34
CA GLY A 748 22.55 6.95 1.60
C GLY A 748 21.99 5.56 1.81
N PHE A 749 20.70 5.41 1.56
CA PHE A 749 19.94 4.18 1.74
C PHE A 749 19.16 3.83 0.48
N VAL A 750 19.12 2.54 0.18
CA VAL A 750 18.50 1.93 -1.00
C VAL A 750 17.53 0.82 -0.59
N HIS A 751 16.75 0.33 -1.56
CA HIS A 751 15.88 -0.82 -1.36
C HIS A 751 16.59 -2.11 -1.70
#